data_AF-A0A9E3BZ60-F1
#
_entry.id   AF-A0A9E3BZ60-F1
#
_cell.length_a   1.000
_cell.length_b   1.000
_cell.length_c   1.000
_cell.angle_alpha   90.00
_cell.angle_beta   90.00
_cell.angle_gamma   90.00
#
_symmetry.space_group_name_H-M   'P 1'
#
loop_
_entity.id
_entity.type
_entity.pdbx_description
1 polymer ?
#
loop_
_entity_poly.entity_id
_entity_poly.type
_entity_poly.pdbx_seq_one_letter_code
_entity_poly.pdbx_strand_id
1 'polypeptide(L)'
;MSWTPDADPTPEAATAEVPAPAAGAEDAAKPARRRRSPRARTETPPAAETEAPAAEAAPAPEAAEAAPARRRGRRKAAPPEDTPPAEERPTEVSDLPVAEAPAEAPAPRRRGRRKADAAETPVDLGGLVEGTPDEEQTPAPQPFDLAAPPADIPAPPELGVGGRSSPPASGATRRGRRRTTQPEAAPPELAEGGATLPDVEAPVAEESAEEGEARGRRRGRRSRRRRGQEDVILEPVDLTEMGTVLPDETATAEAEEETVFVPPPSTPVYAAPPLVPPVLPLPAGASWPRTTATLRPDPNGGLARITINDDDHAPFLFFVNAETAERGEVVDAQIRLAAASGVHLYSGVMYLPLRNAYGDRSFGAIDALVQQVLASDSDGYLLPRLQFVPTNFWARTHPDQMARYADGSEGDVSLASPEFWADCVDALEALIAHLSDSDTPGGDRVIGFHLDRGEWFYDAQSGPDLSPPNREAFQNWLRAKYQATYALRAAWFDGSVTFEEAEIPLPAAQGGKKGHTPLYAGAREGRWVDYAQFSSDIVAQVITGLASAVKTLSAGRMLVAVSYGYTLEFATRNDSGHLAMARVLASPDVDIVAGPNAYSSRGAGGTGAFGALVDSVALHGKLWLVEDDTKTWLAEAETPDTYNPKIAGETETQAIHQRQFGAALTHRAGVTWMDLWGQGWLNRPDIWEGLRALRAQADLWGRLTAGRQAPDVAVLVDEASLAYLKNDPHGLGQHLIGKTRDLLLRAGASVGFYLQSDVTQADFPDSKLYLFLNALRVTTAERQAIREKLQRRGKTLAWLYAPAVFDEKGAATQESSEVVGMVLRLQPWNARLGSQITEARHPITERLRNSKRVGQDEVINPSYAVSDPQATVLAEYQSNGAPSLAVREHPGGWKSVFFGDPHLTVELLRGLYHYADVPICDSQDDIAYVGDGALLVHAPFTGQRTLWLPQRATVYDAAEHRIIGVDTRSFRAFLRARTTRLFLWGEREAVQAATGLPLPSGPEPLAVPEPPALSEPVTLPEPPPSPSPIAPPRSESAAEIAARYERQQLEEQESGAAGGVAETPAVTLQVSDLAAVLEMPEAADEADSEVSEADNATTEGQEARPRSRWQRRRAAARARREAERQARLTEGAPESGSAANPPLDIAALLPDLPPRRPSPNPQESLTEPEARAEEDRELPS
;
A
#
# COMPACT_ATOMS: atom_id res chain seq x y z
N MET A 1 37.35 -16.25 -2.06
CA MET A 1 38.44 -17.24 -2.26
C MET A 1 39.14 -17.43 -0.93
N SER A 2 39.65 -18.63 -0.67
CA SER A 2 40.53 -18.95 0.46
C SER A 2 41.90 -19.31 -0.09
N TRP A 3 42.97 -18.88 0.57
CA TRP A 3 44.31 -19.40 0.37
C TRP A 3 45.04 -19.45 1.71
N THR A 4 45.81 -20.52 1.92
CA THR A 4 46.67 -20.78 3.08
C THR A 4 48.05 -21.19 2.55
N PRO A 5 49.13 -21.02 3.34
CA PRO A 5 50.49 -20.89 2.82
C PRO A 5 51.34 -22.17 2.89
N ASP A 6 52.43 -22.17 2.14
CA ASP A 6 53.70 -22.92 2.31
C ASP A 6 54.69 -22.41 1.22
N ALA A 7 56.02 -22.41 1.33
CA ALA A 7 56.95 -22.62 2.46
C ALA A 7 58.35 -21.98 2.12
N ASP A 8 59.29 -21.99 3.07
CA ASP A 8 60.67 -21.44 2.98
C ASP A 8 61.60 -22.18 1.98
N PRO A 9 62.73 -21.54 1.55
CA PRO A 9 64.02 -22.02 2.09
C PRO A 9 65.12 -20.94 2.32
N THR A 10 65.85 -21.08 3.44
CA THR A 10 67.13 -20.39 3.76
C THR A 10 68.35 -21.09 3.13
N PRO A 11 69.55 -20.46 3.02
CA PRO A 11 70.57 -20.67 4.08
C PRO A 11 71.61 -19.52 4.33
N GLU A 12 72.20 -19.53 5.55
CA GLU A 12 73.57 -19.07 5.95
C GLU A 12 74.03 -17.60 5.77
N ALA A 13 74.90 -16.99 6.62
CA ALA A 13 75.37 -17.29 8.00
C ALA A 13 76.18 -16.11 8.60
N ALA A 14 76.37 -16.10 9.94
CA ALA A 14 77.36 -15.32 10.75
C ALA A 14 77.21 -13.77 10.76
N THR A 15 77.58 -12.96 11.77
CA THR A 15 78.03 -13.03 13.20
C THR A 15 78.01 -11.55 13.69
N ALA A 16 77.95 -11.08 14.94
CA ALA A 16 77.72 -11.52 16.31
C ALA A 16 77.93 -10.26 17.22
N GLU A 17 77.76 -10.40 18.55
CA GLU A 17 78.19 -9.49 19.64
C GLU A 17 77.42 -8.17 19.94
N VAL A 18 77.38 -7.87 21.25
CA VAL A 18 76.74 -6.73 21.94
C VAL A 18 77.57 -6.44 23.19
N PRO A 19 77.87 -5.16 23.52
CA PRO A 19 77.70 -4.73 24.91
C PRO A 19 77.14 -3.30 25.10
N ALA A 20 76.61 -3.06 26.29
CA ALA A 20 76.25 -1.73 26.85
C ALA A 20 77.52 -1.07 27.50
N PRO A 21 77.51 0.04 28.31
CA PRO A 21 76.40 0.57 29.13
C PRO A 21 76.29 2.11 29.40
N ALA A 22 75.14 2.49 29.96
CA ALA A 22 74.88 3.41 31.09
C ALA A 22 75.50 4.84 31.25
N ALA A 23 74.58 5.81 31.34
CA ALA A 23 74.36 6.76 32.46
C ALA A 23 75.18 8.06 32.69
N GLY A 24 74.49 9.05 33.27
CA GLY A 24 74.97 10.36 33.75
C GLY A 24 74.13 11.54 33.22
N ALA A 25 73.69 12.55 33.99
CA ALA A 25 73.76 12.79 35.44
C ALA A 25 72.60 13.74 35.89
N GLU A 26 72.52 14.09 37.18
CA GLU A 26 71.32 14.63 37.85
C GLU A 26 71.33 16.13 38.24
N ASP A 27 70.12 16.67 38.48
CA ASP A 27 69.68 17.64 39.50
C ASP A 27 70.10 19.14 39.52
N ALA A 28 69.15 20.03 39.90
CA ALA A 28 69.34 21.30 40.63
C ALA A 28 68.05 22.16 40.84
N ALA A 29 67.42 22.07 42.04
CA ALA A 29 66.86 23.13 42.91
C ALA A 29 65.97 24.34 42.42
N LYS A 30 65.06 24.78 43.33
CA LYS A 30 64.27 26.07 43.36
C LYS A 30 65.03 27.13 44.25
N PRO A 31 64.55 28.37 44.64
CA PRO A 31 63.25 29.06 44.43
C PRO A 31 63.19 30.65 44.29
N ALA A 32 62.05 31.16 43.79
CA ALA A 32 61.23 32.33 44.24
C ALA A 32 61.66 33.85 44.24
N ARG A 33 60.70 34.70 43.75
CA ARG A 33 60.40 36.15 44.08
C ARG A 33 61.33 37.26 43.49
N ARG A 34 60.96 38.57 43.33
CA ARG A 34 59.81 39.40 43.81
C ARG A 34 59.50 40.70 42.98
N ARG A 35 58.21 41.10 42.97
CA ARG A 35 57.50 42.37 42.57
C ARG A 35 58.23 43.75 42.52
N ARG A 36 57.62 44.73 41.80
CA ARG A 36 57.18 46.04 42.35
C ARG A 36 55.98 46.71 41.62
N SER A 37 55.45 47.80 42.20
CA SER A 37 54.18 48.52 41.88
C SER A 37 54.40 50.06 41.92
N PRO A 38 53.40 50.99 41.98
CA PRO A 38 52.29 51.11 42.97
C PRO A 38 50.91 51.19 42.25
N ARG A 39 49.77 51.80 42.63
CA ARG A 39 49.04 52.37 43.83
C ARG A 39 47.53 52.43 43.38
N ALA A 40 46.45 52.71 44.12
CA ALA A 40 46.06 52.95 45.53
C ALA A 40 44.62 52.33 45.68
N ARG A 41 43.52 52.80 46.31
CA ARG A 41 43.12 53.74 47.41
C ARG A 41 41.66 53.36 47.81
N THR A 42 41.02 53.71 48.93
CA THR A 42 41.25 53.35 50.36
C THR A 42 39.89 53.27 51.08
N GLU A 43 39.69 52.26 51.95
CA GLU A 43 38.89 52.30 53.19
C GLU A 43 37.33 52.29 53.15
N THR A 44 36.73 51.98 54.32
CA THR A 44 35.35 51.47 54.62
C THR A 44 35.02 51.72 56.12
N PRO A 45 33.87 51.35 56.75
CA PRO A 45 32.47 50.99 56.33
C PRO A 45 31.46 51.98 56.99
N PRO A 46 30.41 51.66 57.82
CA PRO A 46 29.32 50.63 57.86
C PRO A 46 27.86 51.21 58.08
N ALA A 47 26.84 50.33 58.27
CA ALA A 47 25.75 50.36 59.30
C ALA A 47 24.25 50.16 58.85
N ALA A 48 23.56 49.19 59.51
CA ALA A 48 22.13 49.11 59.94
C ALA A 48 20.95 49.20 58.92
N GLU A 49 19.75 48.62 59.09
CA GLU A 49 19.13 47.63 60.05
C GLU A 49 17.75 47.11 59.51
N THR A 50 17.28 45.90 59.89
CA THR A 50 15.86 45.38 60.02
C THR A 50 14.81 45.54 58.87
N GLU A 51 13.67 44.83 58.72
CA GLU A 51 13.12 43.49 59.08
C GLU A 51 11.93 43.15 58.11
N ALA A 52 11.22 42.01 58.27
CA ALA A 52 10.18 41.47 57.35
C ALA A 52 8.72 41.62 57.91
N PRO A 53 7.61 40.92 57.48
CA PRO A 53 7.32 40.09 56.27
C PRO A 53 5.87 40.27 55.62
N ALA A 54 5.63 39.55 54.49
CA ALA A 54 4.41 38.85 53.97
C ALA A 54 2.93 39.31 54.17
N ALA A 55 2.06 39.16 53.13
CA ALA A 55 0.90 38.22 53.08
C ALA A 55 -0.09 38.37 51.87
N GLU A 56 -0.47 37.23 51.26
CA GLU A 56 -1.75 36.76 50.64
C GLU A 56 -2.63 37.52 49.58
N ALA A 57 -3.41 36.67 48.86
CA ALA A 57 -4.72 36.87 48.18
C ALA A 57 -4.81 37.05 46.63
N ALA A 58 -5.87 36.44 46.06
CA ALA A 58 -6.32 36.43 44.65
C ALA A 58 -7.78 37.01 44.58
N PRO A 59 -8.57 37.05 43.47
CA PRO A 59 -8.46 36.38 42.15
C PRO A 59 -8.80 37.26 40.90
N ALA A 60 -9.25 36.63 39.80
CA ALA A 60 -9.66 37.19 38.48
C ALA A 60 -11.12 37.78 38.50
N PRO A 61 -11.83 38.14 37.38
CA PRO A 61 -11.61 37.92 35.92
C PRO A 61 -12.02 39.10 34.97
N GLU A 62 -12.21 38.79 33.66
CA GLU A 62 -12.98 39.53 32.61
C GLU A 62 -12.47 40.93 32.13
N ALA A 63 -12.84 41.49 30.96
CA ALA A 63 -13.29 40.97 29.64
C ALA A 63 -13.33 42.11 28.56
N ALA A 64 -13.70 41.75 27.33
CA ALA A 64 -14.31 42.59 26.26
C ALA A 64 -13.47 43.54 25.35
N GLU A 65 -13.62 43.29 24.04
CA GLU A 65 -13.85 44.20 22.90
C GLU A 65 -13.26 45.63 22.84
N ALA A 66 -12.58 45.97 21.71
CA ALA A 66 -13.22 46.67 20.57
C ALA A 66 -12.21 47.13 19.49
N ALA A 67 -12.65 47.20 18.22
CA ALA A 67 -11.94 47.89 17.12
C ALA A 67 -12.42 49.35 16.96
N PRO A 68 -11.71 50.23 16.22
CA PRO A 68 -12.26 50.58 14.89
C PRO A 68 -11.28 50.98 13.76
N ALA A 69 -11.50 50.33 12.61
CA ALA A 69 -11.48 50.81 11.22
C ALA A 69 -10.97 52.23 10.80
N ARG A 70 -10.07 52.20 9.79
CA ARG A 70 -10.08 52.96 8.49
C ARG A 70 -9.87 54.51 8.45
N ARG A 71 -8.85 54.93 7.67
CA ARG A 71 -8.93 55.67 6.36
C ARG A 71 -7.50 56.00 5.84
N ARG A 72 -7.08 55.56 4.64
CA ARG A 72 -7.28 56.15 3.27
C ARG A 72 -6.70 57.56 3.05
N GLY A 73 -5.63 57.65 2.23
CA GLY A 73 -5.12 58.85 1.56
C GLY A 73 -4.43 58.48 0.22
N ARG A 74 -4.48 59.33 -0.82
CA ARG A 74 -4.09 58.97 -2.21
C ARG A 74 -3.60 60.19 -3.02
N ARG A 75 -2.44 60.10 -3.70
CA ARG A 75 -1.92 60.85 -4.91
C ARG A 75 -0.37 60.72 -4.92
N LYS A 76 0.40 60.42 -5.99
CA LYS A 76 0.29 60.42 -7.48
C LYS A 76 0.77 61.72 -8.20
N ALA A 77 2.04 61.77 -8.67
CA ALA A 77 2.53 62.48 -9.87
C ALA A 77 4.05 62.21 -10.17
N ALA A 78 4.48 62.39 -11.43
CA ALA A 78 5.82 62.38 -12.06
C ALA A 78 5.69 63.12 -13.45
N PRO A 79 6.66 63.21 -14.42
CA PRO A 79 8.09 62.83 -14.54
C PRO A 79 9.03 64.02 -14.15
N PRO A 80 10.05 64.61 -14.87
CA PRO A 80 10.61 64.52 -16.27
C PRO A 80 12.12 64.10 -16.35
N GLU A 81 12.95 64.24 -17.43
CA GLU A 81 12.93 63.88 -18.88
C GLU A 81 14.39 63.96 -19.51
N ASP A 82 14.62 63.30 -20.67
CA ASP A 82 15.67 63.48 -21.73
C ASP A 82 17.21 63.18 -21.56
N THR A 83 17.94 63.19 -22.72
CA THR A 83 19.21 62.48 -23.09
C THR A 83 20.10 63.32 -24.07
N PRO A 84 21.06 62.79 -24.90
CA PRO A 84 22.35 62.06 -24.73
C PRO A 84 23.61 62.99 -24.99
N PRO A 85 24.90 62.53 -25.13
CA PRO A 85 25.53 61.91 -26.34
C PRO A 85 26.74 60.93 -25.99
N ALA A 86 27.86 60.80 -26.75
CA ALA A 86 28.13 59.94 -27.93
C ALA A 86 29.67 59.59 -28.06
N GLU A 87 30.11 58.89 -29.15
CA GLU A 87 31.52 58.72 -29.66
C GLU A 87 32.54 57.84 -28.86
N GLU A 88 33.61 57.18 -29.38
CA GLU A 88 33.92 56.53 -30.69
C GLU A 88 35.11 55.50 -30.58
N ARG A 89 35.62 54.87 -31.68
CA ARG A 89 36.81 53.93 -31.76
C ARG A 89 38.04 54.63 -32.42
N PRO A 90 39.33 54.12 -32.47
CA PRO A 90 39.78 52.99 -33.36
C PRO A 90 41.19 52.30 -33.09
N THR A 91 41.63 51.42 -34.02
CA THR A 91 42.98 50.94 -34.52
C THR A 91 44.34 51.12 -33.75
N GLU A 92 45.43 50.34 -33.98
CA GLU A 92 45.71 48.94 -34.46
C GLU A 92 47.25 48.61 -34.57
N VAL A 93 47.63 47.36 -34.95
CA VAL A 93 48.86 46.87 -35.67
C VAL A 93 50.23 46.56 -34.98
N SER A 94 50.70 45.32 -35.25
CA SER A 94 52.04 44.63 -35.35
C SER A 94 53.31 44.92 -34.51
N ASP A 95 54.05 43.84 -34.11
CA ASP A 95 55.26 43.35 -34.82
C ASP A 95 55.87 42.01 -34.28
N LEU A 96 56.78 41.40 -35.06
CA LEU A 96 57.57 40.16 -34.84
C LEU A 96 59.08 40.52 -34.62
N PRO A 97 60.16 39.64 -34.56
CA PRO A 97 60.31 38.26 -35.09
C PRO A 97 61.33 37.28 -34.38
N VAL A 98 61.66 36.13 -35.03
CA VAL A 98 62.86 35.23 -34.86
C VAL A 98 62.98 34.48 -33.51
N ALA A 99 63.34 33.18 -33.38
CA ALA A 99 63.44 31.96 -34.23
C ALA A 99 63.38 30.75 -33.23
N GLU A 100 63.42 29.45 -33.55
CA GLU A 100 64.11 28.67 -34.59
C GLU A 100 63.49 27.25 -34.68
N ALA A 101 63.77 26.49 -35.75
CA ALA A 101 63.42 25.07 -35.91
C ALA A 101 64.58 24.34 -36.61
N PRO A 102 64.77 23.02 -36.39
CA PRO A 102 64.32 22.07 -37.42
C PRO A 102 64.02 20.62 -36.95
N ALA A 103 63.46 19.81 -37.86
CA ALA A 103 63.70 18.35 -38.03
C ALA A 103 63.34 17.38 -36.86
N GLU A 104 63.11 16.07 -37.06
CA GLU A 104 62.86 15.25 -38.25
C GLU A 104 62.06 14.00 -37.81
N ALA A 105 61.37 13.32 -38.74
CA ALA A 105 60.87 11.96 -38.49
C ALA A 105 62.00 10.94 -38.74
N PRO A 106 62.01 9.78 -38.05
CA PRO A 106 61.44 8.61 -38.73
C PRO A 106 60.79 7.55 -37.83
N ALA A 107 59.74 6.90 -38.37
CA ALA A 107 59.43 5.52 -37.97
C ALA A 107 60.43 4.55 -38.62
N PRO A 108 60.79 3.42 -37.97
CA PRO A 108 60.41 2.15 -38.61
C PRO A 108 60.12 0.95 -37.68
N ARG A 109 59.22 0.09 -38.18
CA ARG A 109 59.30 -1.39 -38.15
C ARG A 109 59.44 -2.14 -36.80
N ARG A 110 58.26 -2.52 -36.28
CA ARG A 110 57.79 -3.92 -36.09
C ARG A 110 58.80 -5.07 -36.43
N ARG A 111 58.75 -6.11 -35.56
CA ARG A 111 59.31 -7.50 -35.67
C ARG A 111 60.78 -7.67 -35.21
N GLY A 112 61.14 -8.73 -34.48
CA GLY A 112 60.32 -9.79 -33.86
C GLY A 112 61.05 -11.15 -33.70
N ARG A 113 60.31 -12.20 -33.28
CA ARG A 113 60.76 -13.58 -32.94
C ARG A 113 61.55 -13.63 -31.61
N ARG A 114 61.55 -14.72 -30.84
CA ARG A 114 61.27 -16.15 -31.11
C ARG A 114 60.24 -16.73 -30.12
N LYS A 115 59.75 -17.97 -30.21
CA LYS A 115 59.39 -18.90 -31.33
C LYS A 115 58.85 -20.17 -30.65
N ALA A 116 57.72 -20.69 -31.08
CA ALA A 116 57.24 -22.02 -30.70
C ALA A 116 57.50 -23.03 -31.84
N ASP A 117 57.59 -24.30 -31.48
CA ASP A 117 57.60 -25.52 -32.32
C ASP A 117 56.95 -26.64 -31.47
N ALA A 118 56.20 -27.62 -31.95
CA ALA A 118 55.74 -27.97 -33.32
C ALA A 118 54.21 -28.32 -33.25
N ALA A 119 53.47 -28.73 -34.30
CA ALA A 119 53.74 -29.19 -35.67
C ALA A 119 52.56 -28.75 -36.58
N GLU A 120 52.74 -28.21 -37.80
CA GLU A 120 52.89 -28.88 -39.13
C GLU A 120 51.65 -29.69 -39.62
N THR A 121 51.11 -29.62 -40.86
CA THR A 121 51.21 -28.75 -42.09
C THR A 121 50.17 -29.27 -43.17
N PRO A 122 50.01 -28.75 -44.43
CA PRO A 122 49.84 -27.38 -44.98
C PRO A 122 48.74 -27.26 -46.11
N VAL A 123 48.83 -26.26 -47.02
CA VAL A 123 48.19 -26.07 -48.39
C VAL A 123 46.83 -25.30 -48.47
N ASP A 124 46.55 -24.32 -49.37
CA ASP A 124 47.36 -23.27 -50.09
C ASP A 124 46.53 -22.12 -50.78
N LEU A 125 47.18 -20.98 -51.09
CA LEU A 125 46.99 -19.89 -52.11
C LEU A 125 45.65 -19.12 -52.47
N GLY A 126 45.68 -17.77 -52.33
CA GLY A 126 45.29 -16.70 -53.33
C GLY A 126 43.81 -16.20 -53.46
N GLY A 127 43.48 -14.93 -53.82
CA GLY A 127 44.23 -13.65 -53.92
C GLY A 127 43.54 -12.47 -54.69
N LEU A 128 43.73 -11.19 -54.23
CA LEU A 128 43.34 -9.87 -54.86
C LEU A 128 41.82 -9.51 -54.86
N VAL A 129 41.29 -8.29 -55.18
CA VAL A 129 41.78 -7.04 -55.86
C VAL A 129 41.28 -5.71 -55.17
N GLU A 130 40.97 -4.60 -55.88
CA GLU A 130 40.79 -3.20 -55.37
C GLU A 130 39.65 -2.36 -56.03
N GLY A 131 39.25 -1.21 -55.43
CA GLY A 131 38.43 -0.13 -56.05
C GLY A 131 37.97 1.00 -55.09
N THR A 132 38.10 2.29 -55.49
CA THR A 132 37.74 3.56 -54.77
C THR A 132 37.35 4.66 -55.82
N PRO A 133 37.05 5.97 -55.55
CA PRO A 133 37.01 6.78 -54.30
C PRO A 133 35.84 7.84 -54.18
N ASP A 134 35.93 8.76 -53.19
CA ASP A 134 35.38 10.16 -53.08
C ASP A 134 33.84 10.42 -53.10
N GLU A 135 33.26 11.57 -52.68
CA GLU A 135 33.78 12.91 -52.26
C GLU A 135 32.90 13.61 -51.15
N GLU A 136 33.03 14.94 -50.96
CA GLU A 136 32.81 15.70 -49.70
C GLU A 136 31.43 16.40 -49.39
N GLN A 137 31.35 16.93 -48.15
CA GLN A 137 30.79 18.24 -47.72
C GLN A 137 29.27 18.47 -47.43
N THR A 138 29.04 19.36 -46.46
CA THR A 138 27.75 19.92 -45.94
C THR A 138 27.71 21.44 -46.23
N PRO A 139 26.55 22.16 -46.25
CA PRO A 139 26.05 22.77 -45.00
C PRO A 139 24.55 23.24 -44.91
N ALA A 140 24.04 23.29 -43.66
CA ALA A 140 23.19 24.37 -43.09
C ALA A 140 21.71 24.59 -43.56
N PRO A 141 20.87 25.39 -42.83
CA PRO A 141 19.42 25.09 -42.72
C PRO A 141 18.39 26.28 -42.82
N GLN A 142 17.09 25.95 -42.62
CA GLN A 142 15.92 26.84 -42.35
C GLN A 142 15.37 27.68 -43.54
N PRO A 143 14.12 28.24 -43.53
CA PRO A 143 12.90 27.97 -42.70
C PRO A 143 11.53 27.91 -43.49
N PHE A 144 10.41 27.78 -42.75
CA PHE A 144 8.99 28.19 -43.02
C PHE A 144 7.99 27.41 -43.94
N ASP A 145 6.91 26.94 -43.27
CA ASP A 145 5.45 27.07 -43.52
C ASP A 145 4.67 26.70 -44.83
N LEU A 146 3.63 25.88 -44.57
CA LEU A 146 2.21 25.94 -45.03
C LEU A 146 1.73 25.58 -46.46
N ALA A 147 0.48 25.09 -46.47
CA ALA A 147 -0.48 24.89 -47.57
C ALA A 147 -0.40 23.62 -48.46
N ALA A 148 -1.54 23.30 -49.07
CA ALA A 148 -1.88 22.14 -49.94
C ALA A 148 -2.99 22.59 -50.93
N PRO A 149 -3.57 21.75 -51.83
CA PRO A 149 -3.23 20.41 -52.33
C PRO A 149 -2.87 20.45 -53.85
N PRO A 150 -2.96 19.34 -54.61
CA PRO A 150 -4.16 19.17 -55.47
C PRO A 150 -4.59 17.70 -55.71
N ALA A 151 -5.60 17.50 -56.56
CA ALA A 151 -6.01 16.21 -57.14
C ALA A 151 -6.06 16.31 -58.68
N ASP A 152 -5.93 15.19 -59.40
CA ASP A 152 -6.98 14.69 -60.33
C ASP A 152 -6.62 13.35 -61.02
N ILE A 153 -7.58 12.76 -61.74
CA ILE A 153 -7.58 11.39 -62.30
C ILE A 153 -7.65 11.42 -63.85
N PRO A 154 -7.10 10.43 -64.57
CA PRO A 154 -7.99 9.65 -65.45
C PRO A 154 -7.69 8.13 -65.54
N ALA A 155 -8.69 7.37 -65.99
CA ALA A 155 -8.72 5.92 -66.28
C ALA A 155 -9.70 5.70 -67.48
N PRO A 156 -10.15 4.48 -67.89
CA PRO A 156 -9.81 3.09 -67.54
C PRO A 156 -9.41 2.30 -68.85
N PRO A 157 -9.66 0.97 -69.10
CA PRO A 157 -10.95 0.24 -68.96
C PRO A 157 -10.94 -1.17 -68.29
N GLU A 158 -11.98 -1.45 -67.47
CA GLU A 158 -12.67 -2.78 -67.25
C GLU A 158 -11.85 -3.95 -66.62
N LEU A 159 -12.38 -5.08 -66.08
CA LEU A 159 -13.66 -5.60 -65.51
C LEU A 159 -13.31 -6.87 -64.68
N GLY A 160 -14.10 -7.45 -63.75
CA GLY A 160 -15.34 -7.05 -63.07
C GLY A 160 -16.17 -8.23 -62.50
N VAL A 161 -16.91 -7.99 -61.38
CA VAL A 161 -18.05 -8.77 -60.81
C VAL A 161 -17.74 -10.14 -60.12
N GLY A 162 -18.24 -10.50 -58.91
CA GLY A 162 -19.04 -9.82 -57.85
C GLY A 162 -20.44 -10.44 -57.56
N GLY A 163 -21.00 -10.56 -56.33
CA GLY A 163 -20.50 -10.35 -54.95
C GLY A 163 -21.63 -10.04 -53.91
N ARG A 164 -21.34 -10.10 -52.58
CA ARG A 164 -22.11 -9.54 -51.41
C ARG A 164 -23.19 -10.42 -50.70
N SER A 165 -24.02 -9.81 -49.82
CA SER A 165 -24.50 -10.38 -48.52
C SER A 165 -25.84 -9.83 -47.95
N SER A 166 -26.59 -10.65 -47.18
CA SER A 166 -27.59 -10.30 -46.11
C SER A 166 -29.07 -9.91 -46.54
N PRO A 167 -29.97 -9.30 -45.71
CA PRO A 167 -31.28 -9.86 -45.22
C PRO A 167 -32.55 -8.99 -45.61
N PRO A 168 -33.76 -8.90 -44.94
CA PRO A 168 -34.36 -9.54 -43.72
C PRO A 168 -35.92 -9.85 -43.64
N ALA A 169 -36.34 -10.63 -42.61
CA ALA A 169 -37.53 -10.54 -41.69
C ALA A 169 -39.07 -10.54 -42.07
N SER A 170 -39.86 -11.27 -41.24
CA SER A 170 -41.22 -10.97 -40.63
C SER A 170 -42.59 -11.32 -41.29
N GLY A 171 -43.65 -11.63 -40.48
CA GLY A 171 -45.09 -11.39 -40.86
C GLY A 171 -46.33 -12.23 -40.39
N ALA A 172 -46.79 -12.17 -39.11
CA ALA A 172 -48.21 -12.34 -38.62
C ALA A 172 -49.02 -13.69 -38.88
N THR A 173 -50.26 -14.01 -38.40
CA THR A 173 -51.38 -13.33 -37.67
C THR A 173 -52.24 -14.25 -36.70
N ARG A 174 -53.02 -13.62 -35.79
CA ARG A 174 -54.38 -13.96 -35.22
C ARG A 174 -54.76 -15.26 -34.42
N ARG A 175 -55.25 -15.01 -33.18
CA ARG A 175 -56.47 -15.52 -32.45
C ARG A 175 -56.74 -17.04 -32.21
N GLY A 176 -56.89 -17.42 -30.93
CA GLY A 176 -57.59 -18.63 -30.43
C GLY A 176 -58.10 -18.47 -28.97
N ARG A 177 -59.07 -19.27 -28.48
CA ARG A 177 -59.70 -19.09 -27.14
C ARG A 177 -60.44 -20.34 -26.59
N ARG A 178 -60.27 -20.67 -25.29
CA ARG A 178 -60.86 -21.81 -24.49
C ARG A 178 -60.37 -23.21 -24.93
N ARG A 179 -60.16 -24.24 -24.07
CA ARG A 179 -60.64 -24.69 -22.73
C ARG A 179 -61.90 -25.59 -22.76
N THR A 180 -61.72 -26.94 -22.72
CA THR A 180 -62.33 -27.92 -21.74
C THR A 180 -62.03 -29.42 -22.03
N THR A 181 -61.81 -30.20 -20.96
CA THR A 181 -62.18 -31.63 -20.69
C THR A 181 -61.66 -32.85 -21.50
N GLN A 182 -61.04 -33.79 -20.76
CA GLN A 182 -61.17 -35.28 -20.64
C GLN A 182 -62.29 -36.03 -21.41
N PRO A 183 -62.24 -37.39 -21.61
CA PRO A 183 -61.63 -38.45 -20.76
C PRO A 183 -60.68 -39.45 -21.54
N GLU A 184 -60.41 -40.76 -21.28
CA GLU A 184 -60.95 -41.85 -20.41
C GLU A 184 -59.88 -42.97 -20.06
N ALA A 185 -60.22 -44.27 -20.16
CA ALA A 185 -59.51 -45.50 -19.70
C ALA A 185 -58.63 -46.20 -20.79
N ALA A 186 -57.63 -47.10 -20.56
CA ALA A 186 -57.36 -48.17 -19.56
C ALA A 186 -58.22 -49.46 -19.74
N PRO A 187 -57.88 -50.66 -19.20
CA PRO A 187 -56.68 -51.17 -18.48
C PRO A 187 -56.15 -52.47 -19.19
N PRO A 188 -55.74 -53.60 -18.55
CA PRO A 188 -55.13 -53.92 -17.23
C PRO A 188 -53.75 -54.63 -17.45
N GLU A 189 -53.15 -55.58 -16.71
CA GLU A 189 -53.07 -56.19 -15.35
C GLU A 189 -51.72 -56.98 -15.34
N LEU A 190 -51.10 -57.56 -14.30
CA LEU A 190 -51.25 -57.85 -12.85
C LEU A 190 -49.79 -57.73 -12.27
N ALA A 191 -49.30 -58.11 -11.09
CA ALA A 191 -49.67 -58.59 -9.73
C ALA A 191 -48.36 -58.40 -8.89
N GLU A 192 -48.28 -58.34 -7.55
CA GLU A 192 -49.21 -58.28 -6.41
C GLU A 192 -48.51 -57.43 -5.30
N GLY A 193 -48.80 -57.37 -3.99
CA GLY A 193 -49.68 -58.08 -3.06
C GLY A 193 -48.89 -58.56 -1.82
N GLY A 194 -49.25 -58.22 -0.58
CA GLY A 194 -50.34 -57.36 -0.11
C GLY A 194 -50.41 -57.25 1.44
N ALA A 195 -51.58 -56.80 1.94
CA ALA A 195 -52.01 -56.71 3.35
C ALA A 195 -51.32 -55.65 4.26
N THR A 196 -51.97 -54.96 5.22
CA THR A 196 -53.42 -54.74 5.55
C THR A 196 -53.57 -53.55 6.53
N LEU A 197 -54.63 -52.72 6.38
CA LEU A 197 -55.62 -52.18 7.37
C LEU A 197 -55.24 -51.87 8.86
N PRO A 198 -56.05 -51.09 9.65
CA PRO A 198 -56.94 -49.94 9.39
C PRO A 198 -56.85 -48.82 10.48
N ASP A 199 -57.86 -47.94 10.59
CA ASP A 199 -58.14 -47.02 11.71
C ASP A 199 -58.83 -47.70 12.96
N VAL A 200 -59.01 -46.92 14.05
CA VAL A 200 -60.10 -46.95 15.09
C VAL A 200 -59.83 -47.56 16.51
N GLU A 201 -60.27 -46.78 17.54
CA GLU A 201 -60.70 -47.08 18.96
C GLU A 201 -59.75 -47.48 20.14
N ALA A 202 -59.70 -46.56 21.15
CA ALA A 202 -59.84 -46.75 22.63
C ALA A 202 -58.86 -47.67 23.43
N PRO A 203 -58.89 -47.70 24.80
CA PRO A 203 -59.47 -46.80 25.84
C PRO A 203 -58.38 -45.90 26.49
N VAL A 204 -58.60 -44.87 27.34
CA VAL A 204 -59.41 -44.63 28.56
C VAL A 204 -58.93 -45.39 29.82
N ALA A 205 -58.67 -44.60 30.88
CA ALA A 205 -58.41 -44.88 32.31
C ALA A 205 -56.99 -44.50 32.79
N GLU A 206 -56.73 -43.89 33.95
CA GLU A 206 -57.48 -43.12 34.98
C GLU A 206 -56.40 -42.61 35.97
N GLU A 207 -56.44 -41.50 36.72
CA GLU A 207 -57.34 -40.35 37.00
C GLU A 207 -56.38 -39.21 37.51
N SER A 208 -56.66 -37.96 37.93
CA SER A 208 -57.75 -36.97 38.03
C SER A 208 -57.04 -35.59 38.25
N ALA A 209 -57.59 -34.38 38.08
CA ALA A 209 -58.82 -33.82 37.50
C ALA A 209 -58.40 -32.47 36.80
N GLU A 210 -59.06 -31.29 36.76
CA GLU A 210 -60.34 -30.76 37.28
C GLU A 210 -60.87 -29.61 36.37
N GLU A 211 -60.99 -28.37 36.85
CA GLU A 211 -61.77 -27.27 36.23
C GLU A 211 -60.99 -25.92 36.12
N GLY A 212 -61.33 -24.96 35.24
CA GLY A 212 -62.31 -24.96 34.14
C GLY A 212 -62.51 -23.57 33.46
N GLU A 213 -63.03 -23.58 32.21
CA GLU A 213 -63.71 -22.49 31.43
C GLU A 213 -63.06 -21.07 31.21
N ALA A 214 -63.33 -20.27 30.16
CA ALA A 214 -63.84 -20.50 28.78
C ALA A 214 -63.77 -19.23 27.86
N ARG A 215 -63.53 -19.41 26.53
CA ARG A 215 -63.86 -18.50 25.37
C ARG A 215 -63.21 -17.07 25.29
N GLY A 216 -62.92 -16.45 24.13
CA GLY A 216 -62.85 -16.90 22.71
C GLY A 216 -62.93 -15.78 21.62
N ARG A 217 -62.42 -16.06 20.40
CA ARG A 217 -62.69 -15.44 19.05
C ARG A 217 -62.08 -14.06 18.58
N ARG A 218 -61.17 -14.18 17.59
CA ARG A 218 -61.11 -13.54 16.22
C ARG A 218 -60.91 -12.01 15.96
N ARG A 219 -60.04 -11.74 14.95
CA ARG A 219 -60.02 -10.67 13.88
C ARG A 219 -59.51 -9.23 14.18
N GLY A 220 -58.21 -8.98 13.91
CA GLY A 220 -57.65 -8.22 12.75
C GLY A 220 -57.94 -6.72 12.47
N ARG A 221 -57.12 -6.16 11.52
CA ARG A 221 -57.15 -4.84 10.80
C ARG A 221 -56.47 -3.58 11.42
N ARG A 222 -55.36 -3.17 10.77
CA ARG A 222 -55.02 -1.86 10.14
C ARG A 222 -55.16 -0.50 10.90
N SER A 223 -54.16 0.37 10.64
CA SER A 223 -54.24 1.86 10.53
C SER A 223 -54.17 2.67 11.85
N ARG A 224 -53.89 4.00 11.92
CA ARG A 224 -53.26 5.01 11.02
C ARG A 224 -52.97 6.32 11.80
N ARG A 225 -51.87 7.02 11.48
CA ARG A 225 -51.62 8.50 11.52
C ARG A 225 -52.25 9.40 12.64
N ARG A 226 -51.39 10.04 13.45
CA ARG A 226 -51.26 11.49 13.82
C ARG A 226 -50.45 11.58 15.14
N ARG A 227 -49.55 12.54 15.45
CA ARG A 227 -49.22 13.93 15.03
C ARG A 227 -50.06 15.03 15.70
N GLY A 228 -49.38 15.84 16.51
CA GLY A 228 -49.84 16.73 17.60
C GLY A 228 -48.85 16.47 18.77
N GLN A 229 -48.02 17.38 19.30
CA GLN A 229 -48.17 18.82 19.58
C GLN A 229 -49.27 19.03 20.65
N GLU A 230 -49.05 19.74 21.76
CA GLU A 230 -48.10 20.85 22.05
C GLU A 230 -47.30 20.69 23.36
N ASP A 231 -46.39 21.63 23.63
CA ASP A 231 -45.57 21.77 24.83
C ASP A 231 -46.37 22.20 26.08
N VAL A 232 -45.77 22.02 27.28
CA VAL A 232 -45.49 23.06 28.30
C VAL A 232 -45.23 22.43 29.68
N ILE A 233 -44.05 22.73 30.22
CA ILE A 233 -43.65 22.93 31.63
C ILE A 233 -44.67 22.51 32.72
N LEU A 234 -44.26 21.61 33.62
CA LEU A 234 -44.43 21.80 35.08
C LEU A 234 -43.63 20.79 35.92
N GLU A 235 -42.87 21.34 36.87
CA GLU A 235 -42.40 20.72 38.11
C GLU A 235 -42.53 21.81 39.19
N PRO A 236 -42.64 21.50 40.50
CA PRO A 236 -43.00 20.23 41.15
C PRO A 236 -44.23 20.40 42.07
N VAL A 237 -44.58 19.34 42.83
CA VAL A 237 -45.06 19.29 44.24
C VAL A 237 -45.81 17.97 44.45
N ASP A 238 -45.56 17.32 45.58
CA ASP A 238 -45.97 15.94 45.84
C ASP A 238 -47.02 15.79 46.98
N LEU A 239 -47.74 14.67 46.93
CA LEU A 239 -48.66 14.00 47.88
C LEU A 239 -49.17 14.70 49.17
N THR A 240 -50.49 14.63 49.36
CA THR A 240 -51.25 14.42 50.62
C THR A 240 -52.69 14.04 50.21
N GLU A 241 -53.50 13.19 50.86
CA GLU A 241 -53.93 12.96 52.26
C GLU A 241 -54.50 11.50 52.38
N MET A 242 -54.87 10.86 53.50
CA MET A 242 -54.76 11.06 54.96
C MET A 242 -55.09 9.71 55.67
N GLY A 243 -54.60 9.46 56.90
CA GLY A 243 -54.95 8.24 57.67
C GLY A 243 -54.25 8.08 59.02
N THR A 244 -54.82 8.65 60.09
CA THR A 244 -54.24 8.76 61.44
C THR A 244 -54.30 7.50 62.31
N VAL A 245 -53.35 7.33 63.25
CA VAL A 245 -53.55 7.35 64.74
C VAL A 245 -52.18 7.23 65.47
N LEU A 246 -52.06 7.84 66.66
CA LEU A 246 -50.87 7.85 67.55
C LEU A 246 -51.10 6.99 68.82
N PRO A 247 -50.04 6.60 69.56
CA PRO A 247 -49.56 7.46 70.66
C PRO A 247 -48.02 7.59 70.78
N ASP A 248 -47.56 8.56 71.59
CA ASP A 248 -46.17 8.79 72.01
C ASP A 248 -45.60 7.66 72.90
N GLU A 249 -44.26 7.46 72.85
CA GLU A 249 -43.41 7.71 74.04
C GLU A 249 -41.88 7.69 73.76
N THR A 250 -41.21 8.78 74.15
CA THR A 250 -39.76 8.91 74.46
C THR A 250 -38.72 8.74 73.33
N ALA A 251 -37.54 9.32 73.54
CA ALA A 251 -36.45 9.37 72.57
C ALA A 251 -35.11 8.95 73.19
N THR A 252 -34.33 8.18 72.43
CA THR A 252 -32.87 8.33 72.28
C THR A 252 -32.47 7.73 70.94
N ALA A 253 -31.47 8.30 70.28
CA ALA A 253 -30.92 7.76 69.04
C ALA A 253 -29.67 6.92 69.32
N GLU A 254 -29.71 5.65 68.95
CA GLU A 254 -28.54 4.83 68.62
C GLU A 254 -28.78 4.25 67.22
N ALA A 255 -27.71 3.97 66.47
CA ALA A 255 -27.77 3.77 65.02
C ALA A 255 -27.70 2.29 64.61
N GLU A 256 -28.49 1.91 63.60
CA GLU A 256 -28.30 0.69 62.81
C GLU A 256 -28.18 1.07 61.32
N GLU A 257 -27.46 0.24 60.55
CA GLU A 257 -26.80 0.68 59.32
C GLU A 257 -27.71 0.69 58.07
N GLU A 258 -27.72 1.81 57.35
CA GLU A 258 -28.33 1.90 56.02
C GLU A 258 -27.46 1.14 55.00
N THR A 259 -27.97 0.01 54.50
CA THR A 259 -27.21 -0.91 53.64
C THR A 259 -27.11 -0.38 52.21
N VAL A 260 -26.14 0.51 51.99
CA VAL A 260 -25.76 1.03 50.68
C VAL A 260 -25.48 -0.13 49.72
N PHE A 261 -26.24 -0.21 48.62
CA PHE A 261 -25.94 -1.14 47.52
C PHE A 261 -24.70 -0.65 46.77
N VAL A 262 -23.52 -1.03 47.27
CA VAL A 262 -22.27 -0.87 46.56
C VAL A 262 -22.30 -1.82 45.35
N PRO A 263 -22.24 -1.33 44.10
CA PRO A 263 -22.12 -2.22 42.95
C PRO A 263 -20.84 -3.04 43.09
N PRO A 264 -20.83 -4.34 42.73
CA PRO A 264 -19.66 -5.17 42.90
C PRO A 264 -18.47 -4.52 42.17
N PRO A 265 -17.28 -4.46 42.80
CA PRO A 265 -16.13 -3.79 42.19
C PRO A 265 -15.86 -4.43 40.83
N SER A 266 -15.83 -3.59 39.79
CA SER A 266 -15.60 -4.04 38.42
C SER A 266 -14.31 -4.86 38.37
N THR A 267 -14.42 -6.15 38.04
CA THR A 267 -13.27 -7.07 37.98
C THR A 267 -12.15 -6.41 37.19
N PRO A 268 -10.94 -6.25 37.75
CA PRO A 268 -9.89 -5.49 37.10
C PRO A 268 -9.53 -6.10 35.76
N VAL A 269 -9.76 -5.34 34.69
CA VAL A 269 -9.48 -5.74 33.31
C VAL A 269 -7.98 -5.93 33.18
N TYR A 270 -7.55 -7.14 32.80
CA TYR A 270 -6.16 -7.44 32.55
C TYR A 270 -5.67 -6.67 31.32
N ALA A 271 -4.73 -5.76 31.51
CA ALA A 271 -3.95 -5.17 30.44
C ALA A 271 -2.64 -5.98 30.28
N ALA A 272 -2.28 -6.32 29.04
CA ALA A 272 -0.97 -6.89 28.76
C ALA A 272 0.13 -5.86 29.09
N PRO A 273 1.30 -6.29 29.63
CA PRO A 273 2.40 -5.38 29.88
C PRO A 273 2.91 -4.74 28.58
N PRO A 274 3.45 -3.50 28.64
CA PRO A 274 4.03 -2.84 27.47
C PRO A 274 5.38 -3.48 27.11
N LEU A 275 5.57 -3.80 25.82
CA LEU A 275 6.84 -4.35 25.31
C LEU A 275 7.98 -3.33 25.34
N VAL A 276 7.68 -2.06 25.07
CA VAL A 276 8.60 -0.94 25.25
C VAL A 276 8.33 -0.35 26.64
N PRO A 277 9.34 -0.21 27.53
CA PRO A 277 9.11 0.35 28.85
C PRO A 277 8.66 1.82 28.76
N PRO A 278 7.70 2.26 29.60
CA PRO A 278 7.27 3.65 29.61
C PRO A 278 8.39 4.56 30.11
N VAL A 279 8.67 5.63 29.37
CA VAL A 279 9.71 6.60 29.71
C VAL A 279 9.17 7.64 30.69
N LEU A 280 9.96 8.01 31.68
CA LEU A 280 9.64 9.11 32.59
C LEU A 280 10.00 10.47 31.94
N PRO A 281 9.19 11.52 32.13
CA PRO A 281 9.57 12.87 31.69
C PRO A 281 10.94 13.29 32.23
N LEU A 282 11.76 13.91 31.38
CA LEU A 282 13.09 14.37 31.76
C LEU A 282 13.04 15.34 32.96
N PRO A 283 14.03 15.30 33.87
CA PRO A 283 14.05 16.14 35.06
C PRO A 283 14.15 17.63 34.69
N ALA A 284 13.61 18.49 35.57
CA ALA A 284 13.65 19.94 35.39
C ALA A 284 15.10 20.44 35.27
N GLY A 285 15.42 21.06 34.13
CA GLY A 285 16.77 21.53 33.80
C GLY A 285 17.60 20.59 32.91
N ALA A 286 17.05 19.46 32.46
CA ALA A 286 17.64 18.67 31.38
C ALA A 286 17.79 19.49 30.08
N SER A 287 18.79 19.17 29.27
CA SER A 287 18.90 19.65 27.89
C SER A 287 17.76 19.08 27.04
N TRP A 288 17.21 19.90 26.15
CA TRP A 288 16.18 19.53 25.18
C TRP A 288 16.67 19.78 23.76
N PRO A 289 16.10 19.12 22.73
CA PRO A 289 16.44 19.39 21.34
C PRO A 289 16.40 20.88 21.03
N ARG A 290 17.50 21.38 20.47
CA ARG A 290 17.73 22.82 20.22
C ARG A 290 16.83 23.37 19.11
N THR A 291 16.33 22.47 18.25
CA THR A 291 15.29 22.72 17.24
C THR A 291 13.97 22.08 17.65
N THR A 292 12.86 22.72 17.28
CA THR A 292 11.49 22.21 17.44
C THR A 292 10.87 22.02 16.06
N ALA A 293 10.43 20.81 15.74
CA ALA A 293 9.78 20.47 14.49
C ALA A 293 8.41 19.82 14.73
N THR A 294 7.39 20.31 14.02
CA THR A 294 5.99 19.85 14.15
C THR A 294 5.33 19.75 12.79
N LEU A 295 4.33 18.86 12.66
CA LEU A 295 3.48 18.82 11.47
C LEU A 295 2.31 19.79 11.65
N ARG A 296 2.17 20.77 10.75
CA ARG A 296 1.07 21.73 10.76
C ARG A 296 0.15 21.51 9.55
N PRO A 297 -1.15 21.25 9.75
CA PRO A 297 -2.12 21.24 8.66
C PRO A 297 -2.14 22.58 7.92
N ASP A 298 -2.33 22.55 6.60
CA ASP A 298 -2.48 23.77 5.82
C ASP A 298 -3.89 24.37 6.05
N PRO A 299 -4.00 25.66 6.44
CA PRO A 299 -5.28 26.27 6.82
C PRO A 299 -6.26 26.47 5.65
N ASN A 300 -5.80 26.36 4.40
CA ASN A 300 -6.64 26.39 3.20
C ASN A 300 -6.94 24.98 2.68
N GLY A 301 -6.50 23.93 3.39
CA GLY A 301 -6.58 22.55 2.93
C GLY A 301 -5.60 22.22 1.81
N GLY A 302 -4.46 22.91 1.73
CA GLY A 302 -3.33 22.50 0.90
C GLY A 302 -2.59 21.26 1.45
N LEU A 303 -1.30 21.17 1.15
CA LEU A 303 -0.40 20.11 1.63
C LEU A 303 0.14 20.50 3.01
N ALA A 304 0.06 19.58 3.98
CA ALA A 304 0.55 19.82 5.35
C ALA A 304 2.03 20.25 5.34
N ARG A 305 2.39 21.19 6.21
CA ARG A 305 3.74 21.76 6.30
C ARG A 305 4.51 21.15 7.48
N ILE A 306 5.81 20.99 7.30
CA ILE A 306 6.73 20.65 8.39
C ILE A 306 7.27 21.98 8.92
N THR A 307 6.76 22.43 10.06
CA THR A 307 7.16 23.71 10.67
C THR A 307 8.35 23.45 11.58
N ILE A 308 9.51 24.06 11.28
CA ILE A 308 10.79 23.90 11.98
C ILE A 308 11.19 25.27 12.53
N ASN A 309 11.25 25.42 13.85
CA ASN A 309 11.59 26.70 14.51
C ASN A 309 10.75 27.90 13.99
N ASP A 310 9.44 27.67 13.81
CA ASP A 310 8.44 28.56 13.19
C ASP A 310 8.52 28.78 11.66
N ASP A 311 9.56 28.29 10.97
CA ASP A 311 9.66 28.32 9.50
C ASP A 311 8.93 27.13 8.84
N ASP A 312 8.17 27.38 7.76
CA ASP A 312 7.33 26.38 7.10
C ASP A 312 7.98 25.69 5.89
N HIS A 313 8.34 24.43 6.04
CA HIS A 313 8.85 23.59 4.96
C HIS A 313 7.74 22.78 4.30
N ALA A 314 7.84 22.58 2.99
CA ALA A 314 7.02 21.60 2.28
C ALA A 314 7.57 20.17 2.53
N PRO A 315 6.72 19.13 2.62
CA PRO A 315 7.12 17.75 2.93
C PRO A 315 7.69 17.04 1.69
N PHE A 316 8.78 17.60 1.16
CA PHE A 316 9.54 17.07 0.03
C PHE A 316 10.97 16.81 0.49
N LEU A 317 11.38 15.55 0.47
CA LEU A 317 12.66 15.08 1.03
C LEU A 317 13.53 14.45 -0.06
N PHE A 318 14.84 14.41 0.18
CA PHE A 318 15.79 13.54 -0.54
C PHE A 318 16.37 12.48 0.40
N PHE A 319 16.43 11.22 -0.05
CA PHE A 319 17.05 10.12 0.70
C PHE A 319 18.54 9.97 0.36
N VAL A 320 19.37 9.99 1.39
CA VAL A 320 20.84 10.04 1.38
C VAL A 320 21.39 8.70 1.87
N ASN A 321 21.98 7.90 0.97
CA ASN A 321 22.67 6.65 1.32
C ASN A 321 24.19 6.81 1.22
N ALA A 322 24.86 6.96 2.36
CA ALA A 322 26.27 7.34 2.46
C ALA A 322 27.29 6.16 2.56
N GLU A 323 26.89 4.90 2.36
CA GLU A 323 27.69 3.74 2.82
C GLU A 323 29.07 3.49 2.15
N THR A 324 29.47 4.21 1.08
CA THR A 324 30.85 4.11 0.53
C THR A 324 31.40 5.45 0.01
N ALA A 325 32.73 5.59 -0.06
CA ALA A 325 33.38 6.84 -0.47
C ALA A 325 33.10 7.24 -1.94
N GLU A 326 33.13 6.30 -2.88
CA GLU A 326 32.79 6.55 -4.30
C GLU A 326 31.33 7.00 -4.45
N ARG A 327 30.43 6.52 -3.57
CA ARG A 327 29.04 6.98 -3.50
C ARG A 327 28.92 8.32 -2.79
N GLY A 328 29.78 8.61 -1.81
CA GLY A 328 29.84 9.89 -1.11
C GLY A 328 29.86 11.07 -2.08
N GLU A 329 30.79 11.10 -3.03
CA GLU A 329 30.87 12.18 -4.03
C GLU A 329 29.61 12.30 -4.92
N VAL A 330 29.01 11.16 -5.28
CA VAL A 330 27.77 11.06 -6.09
C VAL A 330 26.52 11.49 -5.29
N VAL A 331 26.48 11.17 -4.01
CA VAL A 331 25.40 11.54 -3.08
C VAL A 331 25.50 13.01 -2.72
N ASP A 332 26.71 13.52 -2.45
CA ASP A 332 26.99 14.94 -2.26
C ASP A 332 26.58 15.78 -3.49
N ALA A 333 26.82 15.25 -4.70
CA ALA A 333 26.34 15.88 -5.93
C ALA A 333 24.80 15.92 -5.98
N GLN A 334 24.12 14.83 -5.60
CA GLN A 334 22.65 14.81 -5.52
C GLN A 334 22.10 15.72 -4.42
N ILE A 335 22.75 15.84 -3.25
CA ILE A 335 22.40 16.79 -2.19
C ILE A 335 22.47 18.23 -2.72
N ARG A 336 23.58 18.59 -3.41
CA ARG A 336 23.74 19.92 -4.02
C ARG A 336 22.68 20.21 -5.09
N LEU A 337 22.30 19.22 -5.90
CA LEU A 337 21.22 19.37 -6.89
C LEU A 337 19.84 19.51 -6.22
N ALA A 338 19.58 18.77 -5.14
CA ALA A 338 18.36 18.91 -4.33
C ALA A 338 18.24 20.31 -3.71
N ALA A 339 19.31 20.79 -3.06
CA ALA A 339 19.37 22.11 -2.44
C ALA A 339 19.26 23.24 -3.48
N ALA A 340 19.95 23.12 -4.63
CA ALA A 340 19.79 24.04 -5.75
C ALA A 340 18.36 24.02 -6.36
N SER A 341 17.61 22.94 -6.16
CA SER A 341 16.18 22.86 -6.46
C SER A 341 15.27 23.29 -5.31
N GLY A 342 15.80 23.66 -4.14
CA GLY A 342 15.04 24.10 -2.97
C GLY A 342 14.46 22.97 -2.13
N VAL A 343 15.10 21.80 -2.13
CA VAL A 343 14.77 20.64 -1.28
C VAL A 343 15.88 20.54 -0.23
N HIS A 344 15.56 20.99 0.99
CA HIS A 344 16.48 21.10 2.14
C HIS A 344 16.13 20.14 3.28
N LEU A 345 15.18 19.23 3.06
CA LEU A 345 14.85 18.17 4.00
C LEU A 345 15.44 16.85 3.50
N TYR A 346 16.14 16.15 4.39
CA TYR A 346 16.89 14.94 4.06
C TYR A 346 16.50 13.79 4.99
N SER A 347 16.59 12.56 4.51
CA SER A 347 16.54 11.35 5.34
C SER A 347 17.71 10.45 4.97
N GLY A 348 18.20 9.65 5.91
CA GLY A 348 19.32 8.72 5.67
C GLY A 348 19.34 7.64 6.74
N VAL A 349 19.78 6.44 6.37
CA VAL A 349 19.82 5.29 7.27
C VAL A 349 20.97 5.42 8.27
N MET A 350 20.68 5.16 9.55
CA MET A 350 21.66 4.94 10.59
C MET A 350 21.21 3.82 11.53
N TYR A 351 22.16 3.11 12.14
CA TYR A 351 21.85 2.17 13.22
C TYR A 351 21.72 2.92 14.55
N LEU A 352 20.78 2.51 15.40
CA LEU A 352 20.65 3.06 16.75
C LEU A 352 21.95 2.82 17.55
N PRO A 353 22.50 3.81 18.28
CA PRO A 353 23.74 3.67 19.04
C PRO A 353 23.54 2.86 20.33
N LEU A 354 23.27 1.57 20.18
CA LEU A 354 23.30 0.57 21.25
C LEU A 354 24.71 0.42 21.84
N ARG A 355 24.79 -0.06 23.08
CA ARG A 355 26.07 -0.26 23.77
C ARG A 355 26.90 -1.36 23.09
N ASN A 356 28.20 -1.11 23.00
CA ASN A 356 29.19 -2.09 22.53
C ASN A 356 29.63 -3.03 23.68
N ALA A 357 30.57 -3.95 23.39
CA ALA A 357 31.06 -4.94 24.36
C ALA A 357 31.82 -4.35 25.58
N TYR A 358 32.13 -3.05 25.57
CA TYR A 358 32.77 -2.30 26.66
C TYR A 358 31.79 -1.40 27.42
N GLY A 359 30.53 -1.31 26.96
CA GLY A 359 29.48 -0.46 27.54
C GLY A 359 29.31 0.91 26.87
N ASP A 360 30.24 1.28 25.97
CA ASP A 360 30.27 2.58 25.28
C ASP A 360 29.28 2.66 24.12
N ARG A 361 28.97 3.90 23.72
CA ARG A 361 28.19 4.26 22.52
C ARG A 361 29.08 4.97 21.49
N SER A 362 28.65 5.01 20.24
CA SER A 362 29.31 5.78 19.17
C SER A 362 28.28 6.56 18.36
N PHE A 363 28.37 7.89 18.40
CA PHE A 363 27.50 8.80 17.66
C PHE A 363 28.09 9.23 16.31
N GLY A 364 29.36 8.90 16.03
CA GLY A 364 30.08 9.36 14.84
C GLY A 364 29.44 9.01 13.49
N ALA A 365 28.49 8.07 13.44
CA ALA A 365 27.69 7.79 12.25
C ALA A 365 26.60 8.85 11.97
N ILE A 366 25.90 9.33 13.00
CA ILE A 366 24.95 10.45 12.84
C ILE A 366 25.71 11.77 12.68
N ASP A 367 26.81 11.96 13.41
CA ASP A 367 27.65 13.15 13.27
C ASP A 367 28.19 13.26 11.83
N ALA A 368 28.68 12.16 11.25
CA ALA A 368 29.15 12.14 9.86
C ALA A 368 28.02 12.42 8.85
N LEU A 369 26.83 11.85 9.04
CA LEU A 369 25.67 12.10 8.15
C LEU A 369 25.21 13.56 8.21
N VAL A 370 25.14 14.15 9.40
CA VAL A 370 24.83 15.58 9.60
C VAL A 370 25.88 16.47 8.93
N GLN A 371 27.17 16.18 9.13
CA GLN A 371 28.25 16.97 8.54
C GLN A 371 28.35 16.79 7.01
N GLN A 372 28.03 15.61 6.46
CA GLN A 372 27.96 15.39 5.01
C GLN A 372 26.86 16.25 4.36
N VAL A 373 25.66 16.24 4.95
CA VAL A 373 24.56 17.10 4.49
C VAL A 373 24.96 18.57 4.58
N LEU A 374 25.46 19.03 5.73
CA LEU A 374 25.83 20.44 5.93
C LEU A 374 27.02 20.92 5.09
N ALA A 375 27.91 20.02 4.64
CA ALA A 375 28.97 20.34 3.69
C ALA A 375 28.48 20.53 2.25
N SER A 376 27.28 20.02 1.91
CA SER A 376 26.66 20.11 0.59
C SER A 376 25.42 21.03 0.53
N ASP A 377 24.75 21.24 1.67
CA ASP A 377 23.66 22.20 1.88
C ASP A 377 23.70 22.74 3.33
N SER A 378 24.12 23.99 3.50
CA SER A 378 24.21 24.64 4.82
C SER A 378 22.86 24.85 5.50
N ASP A 379 21.76 24.79 4.74
CA ASP A 379 20.41 25.06 5.21
C ASP A 379 19.62 23.76 5.45
N GLY A 380 20.28 22.62 5.26
CA GLY A 380 19.70 21.28 5.39
C GLY A 380 19.25 20.91 6.80
N TYR A 381 18.16 20.13 6.86
CA TYR A 381 17.61 19.46 8.04
C TYR A 381 17.44 17.96 7.78
N LEU A 382 17.63 17.13 8.81
CA LEU A 382 17.64 15.67 8.72
C LEU A 382 16.54 15.02 9.56
N LEU A 383 15.80 14.11 8.93
CA LEU A 383 14.93 13.11 9.55
C LEU A 383 15.59 11.72 9.39
N PRO A 384 16.66 11.40 10.15
CA PRO A 384 17.37 10.13 10.05
C PRO A 384 16.48 8.92 10.35
N ARG A 385 16.72 7.84 9.61
CA ARG A 385 16.02 6.57 9.72
C ARG A 385 16.78 5.63 10.65
N LEU A 386 16.29 5.52 11.88
CA LEU A 386 16.87 4.69 12.95
C LEU A 386 16.52 3.21 12.71
N GLN A 387 17.53 2.39 12.43
CA GLN A 387 17.41 0.94 12.35
C GLN A 387 17.55 0.30 13.74
N PHE A 388 16.48 -0.31 14.23
CA PHE A 388 16.43 -1.02 15.51
C PHE A 388 16.96 -2.46 15.36
N VAL A 389 18.28 -2.60 15.26
CA VAL A 389 18.98 -3.89 15.05
C VAL A 389 19.99 -4.15 16.17
N PRO A 390 20.02 -5.34 16.79
CA PRO A 390 20.93 -5.67 17.89
C PRO A 390 22.40 -5.71 17.44
N THR A 391 23.30 -5.37 18.36
CA THR A 391 24.74 -5.51 18.11
C THR A 391 25.16 -6.99 18.14
N ASN A 392 26.26 -7.33 17.46
CA ASN A 392 26.87 -8.68 17.53
C ASN A 392 27.30 -9.09 18.95
N PHE A 393 27.39 -8.15 19.89
CA PHE A 393 27.60 -8.41 21.31
C PHE A 393 26.26 -8.75 21.97
N TRP A 394 25.26 -7.88 21.83
CA TRP A 394 23.92 -8.04 22.41
C TRP A 394 23.28 -9.39 22.04
N ALA A 395 23.29 -9.75 20.75
CA ALA A 395 22.72 -11.01 20.26
C ALA A 395 23.48 -12.28 20.74
N ARG A 396 24.67 -12.13 21.34
CA ARG A 396 25.42 -13.23 21.97
C ARG A 396 25.24 -13.28 23.49
N THR A 397 24.89 -12.17 24.13
CA THR A 397 24.63 -12.10 25.58
C THR A 397 23.19 -12.40 25.93
N HIS A 398 22.24 -12.18 25.00
CA HIS A 398 20.80 -12.41 25.17
C HIS A 398 20.25 -13.45 24.16
N PRO A 399 20.82 -14.67 24.05
CA PRO A 399 20.42 -15.66 23.04
C PRO A 399 19.01 -16.23 23.25
N ASP A 400 18.43 -16.04 24.43
CA ASP A 400 17.05 -16.34 24.80
C ASP A 400 16.04 -15.31 24.28
N GLN A 401 16.49 -14.06 24.04
CA GLN A 401 15.70 -12.95 23.50
C GLN A 401 15.65 -12.92 21.95
N MET A 402 16.45 -13.78 21.30
CA MET A 402 16.50 -13.91 19.84
C MET A 402 15.33 -14.75 19.32
N ALA A 403 14.82 -14.42 18.12
CA ALA A 403 13.74 -15.18 17.49
C ALA A 403 14.17 -16.62 17.15
N ARG A 404 13.26 -17.59 17.34
CA ARG A 404 13.50 -19.03 17.16
C ARG A 404 12.38 -19.65 16.35
N TYR A 405 12.70 -20.21 15.19
CA TYR A 405 11.70 -20.70 14.24
C TYR A 405 11.45 -22.21 14.32
N ALA A 406 10.38 -22.67 13.68
CA ALA A 406 9.94 -24.07 13.69
C ALA A 406 10.95 -25.05 13.08
N ASP A 407 11.85 -24.59 12.21
CA ASP A 407 12.95 -25.38 11.64
C ASP A 407 14.19 -25.49 12.56
N GLY A 408 14.12 -24.88 13.75
CA GLY A 408 15.22 -24.78 14.70
C GLY A 408 16.25 -23.71 14.34
N SER A 409 16.01 -22.88 13.32
CA SER A 409 16.90 -21.76 12.99
C SER A 409 16.64 -20.53 13.87
N GLU A 410 17.69 -19.76 14.08
CA GLU A 410 17.67 -18.50 14.82
C GLU A 410 17.55 -17.33 13.83
N GLY A 411 16.72 -16.35 14.20
CA GLY A 411 16.47 -15.11 13.46
C GLY A 411 17.25 -13.91 13.97
N ASP A 412 16.69 -12.73 13.74
CA ASP A 412 17.07 -11.51 14.46
C ASP A 412 16.40 -11.48 15.86
N VAL A 413 16.55 -10.39 16.63
CA VAL A 413 15.88 -10.23 17.93
C VAL A 413 14.36 -10.40 17.82
N SER A 414 13.75 -11.01 18.84
CA SER A 414 12.28 -11.12 18.89
C SER A 414 11.66 -9.73 19.05
N LEU A 415 10.64 -9.43 18.24
CA LEU A 415 9.84 -8.20 18.40
C LEU A 415 9.15 -8.11 19.77
N ALA A 416 9.01 -9.25 20.46
CA ALA A 416 8.45 -9.34 21.79
C ALA A 416 9.48 -9.23 22.93
N SER A 417 10.78 -9.00 22.67
CA SER A 417 11.80 -8.89 23.72
C SER A 417 11.70 -7.55 24.47
N PRO A 418 11.28 -7.52 25.76
CA PRO A 418 11.24 -6.27 26.52
C PRO A 418 12.65 -5.76 26.88
N GLU A 419 13.62 -6.67 27.01
CA GLU A 419 15.01 -6.33 27.29
C GLU A 419 15.65 -5.55 26.13
N PHE A 420 15.38 -5.96 24.88
CA PHE A 420 15.84 -5.23 23.71
C PHE A 420 15.26 -3.82 23.64
N TRP A 421 13.95 -3.68 23.86
CA TRP A 421 13.30 -2.37 23.81
C TRP A 421 13.72 -1.45 24.96
N ALA A 422 14.10 -2.00 26.12
CA ALA A 422 14.71 -1.22 27.20
C ALA A 422 16.11 -0.68 26.83
N ASP A 423 16.98 -1.51 26.24
CA ASP A 423 18.29 -1.07 25.73
C ASP A 423 18.16 -0.07 24.56
N CYS A 424 17.11 -0.21 23.74
CA CYS A 424 16.76 0.77 22.71
C CYS A 424 16.30 2.11 23.30
N VAL A 425 15.56 2.11 24.42
CA VAL A 425 15.16 3.33 25.12
C VAL A 425 16.37 4.05 25.74
N ASP A 426 17.27 3.34 26.43
CA ASP A 426 18.54 3.91 26.94
C ASP A 426 19.44 4.44 25.78
N ALA A 427 19.34 3.86 24.58
CA ALA A 427 20.03 4.38 23.39
C ALA A 427 19.34 5.59 22.74
N LEU A 428 18.01 5.67 22.77
CA LEU A 428 17.25 6.85 22.32
C LEU A 428 17.47 8.04 23.27
N GLU A 429 17.47 7.82 24.59
CA GLU A 429 17.78 8.86 25.58
C GLU A 429 19.20 9.41 25.36
N ALA A 430 20.20 8.53 25.23
CA ALA A 430 21.57 8.94 25.00
C ALA A 430 21.77 9.66 23.64
N LEU A 431 21.06 9.25 22.58
CA LEU A 431 21.09 9.90 21.27
C LEU A 431 20.43 11.29 21.29
N ILE A 432 19.27 11.42 21.94
CA ILE A 432 18.57 12.71 22.08
C ILE A 432 19.38 13.66 22.96
N ALA A 433 20.01 13.17 24.03
CA ALA A 433 20.92 13.97 24.85
C ALA A 433 22.13 14.47 24.04
N HIS A 434 22.80 13.61 23.28
CA HIS A 434 23.92 13.97 22.39
C HIS A 434 23.54 15.06 21.38
N LEU A 435 22.39 14.93 20.72
CA LEU A 435 21.90 15.93 19.75
C LEU A 435 21.40 17.23 20.41
N SER A 436 21.01 17.18 21.68
CA SER A 436 20.57 18.35 22.46
C SER A 436 21.74 19.18 23.00
N ASP A 437 22.96 18.64 23.03
CA ASP A 437 24.15 19.36 23.47
C ASP A 437 24.46 20.56 22.55
N SER A 438 24.97 21.65 23.13
CA SER A 438 25.47 22.81 22.38
C SER A 438 26.77 22.52 21.64
N ASP A 439 27.57 21.60 22.17
CA ASP A 439 28.93 21.32 21.67
C ASP A 439 28.91 20.29 20.52
N THR A 440 27.78 19.58 20.33
CA THR A 440 27.53 18.68 19.18
C THR A 440 27.26 19.48 17.90
N PRO A 441 28.16 19.46 16.89
CA PRO A 441 28.04 20.30 15.70
C PRO A 441 26.90 19.83 14.79
N GLY A 442 25.87 20.67 14.62
CA GLY A 442 24.70 20.36 13.80
C GLY A 442 23.63 19.50 14.47
N GLY A 443 23.70 19.26 15.80
CA GLY A 443 22.65 18.54 16.54
C GLY A 443 21.26 19.22 16.43
N ASP A 444 21.24 20.54 16.25
CA ASP A 444 20.08 21.37 15.91
C ASP A 444 19.50 21.13 14.50
N ARG A 445 20.15 20.33 13.65
CA ARG A 445 19.64 19.99 12.31
C ARG A 445 18.87 18.68 12.25
N VAL A 446 18.87 17.88 13.32
CA VAL A 446 18.05 16.67 13.42
C VAL A 446 16.65 17.03 13.92
N ILE A 447 15.64 16.92 13.04
CA ILE A 447 14.25 17.34 13.32
C ILE A 447 13.39 16.22 13.92
N GLY A 448 13.91 15.01 14.01
CA GLY A 448 13.21 13.85 14.53
C GLY A 448 13.77 12.53 13.99
N PHE A 449 12.97 11.48 14.05
CA PHE A 449 13.40 10.14 13.66
C PHE A 449 12.35 9.40 12.83
N HIS A 450 12.79 8.73 11.76
CA HIS A 450 12.01 7.67 11.13
C HIS A 450 12.36 6.35 11.81
N LEU A 451 11.40 5.75 12.52
CA LEU A 451 11.57 4.51 13.26
C LEU A 451 11.40 3.33 12.30
N ASP A 452 12.46 2.53 12.12
CA ASP A 452 12.48 1.46 11.14
C ASP A 452 13.20 0.19 11.64
N ARG A 453 12.74 -0.96 11.15
CA ARG A 453 13.37 -2.26 11.36
C ARG A 453 13.05 -3.17 10.18
N GLY A 454 13.64 -2.87 9.02
CA GLY A 454 13.32 -3.56 7.77
C GLY A 454 11.84 -3.44 7.40
N GLU A 455 11.30 -2.23 7.50
CA GLU A 455 9.89 -1.88 7.32
C GLU A 455 8.91 -2.59 8.28
N TRP A 456 9.43 -3.16 9.37
CA TRP A 456 8.67 -3.88 10.42
C TRP A 456 8.06 -5.23 10.00
N PHE A 457 8.47 -5.78 8.85
CA PHE A 457 8.04 -7.12 8.39
C PHE A 457 8.59 -8.27 9.26
N TYR A 458 7.84 -9.38 9.29
CA TYR A 458 8.33 -10.70 9.73
C TYR A 458 9.11 -11.45 8.64
N ASP A 459 9.98 -12.39 9.03
CA ASP A 459 10.63 -13.32 8.09
C ASP A 459 9.62 -14.33 7.53
N ALA A 460 9.10 -13.98 6.36
CA ALA A 460 8.19 -14.76 5.53
C ALA A 460 8.63 -16.21 5.25
N GLN A 461 9.94 -16.50 5.28
CA GLN A 461 10.48 -17.82 4.94
C GLN A 461 10.70 -18.70 6.17
N SER A 462 10.97 -18.09 7.32
CA SER A 462 11.16 -18.82 8.59
C SER A 462 9.88 -18.96 9.42
N GLY A 463 8.85 -18.13 9.18
CA GLY A 463 7.52 -18.28 9.77
C GLY A 463 7.39 -17.68 11.17
N PRO A 464 6.49 -18.19 12.03
CA PRO A 464 6.25 -17.62 13.36
C PRO A 464 7.47 -17.77 14.27
N ASP A 465 7.78 -16.71 15.03
CA ASP A 465 8.76 -16.77 16.11
C ASP A 465 8.17 -17.56 17.30
N LEU A 466 8.84 -18.62 17.71
CA LEU A 466 8.48 -19.51 18.81
C LEU A 466 9.31 -19.26 20.08
N SER A 467 10.11 -18.18 20.10
CA SER A 467 10.96 -17.80 21.22
C SER A 467 10.17 -17.61 22.53
N PRO A 468 10.81 -17.78 23.70
CA PRO A 468 10.18 -17.52 24.99
C PRO A 468 9.48 -16.14 25.10
N PRO A 469 10.10 -14.99 24.74
CA PRO A 469 9.42 -13.70 24.83
C PRO A 469 8.19 -13.60 23.91
N ASN A 470 8.24 -14.12 22.67
CA ASN A 470 7.07 -14.06 21.79
C ASN A 470 5.92 -14.94 22.30
N ARG A 471 6.24 -16.09 22.89
CA ARG A 471 5.26 -16.94 23.57
C ARG A 471 4.63 -16.23 24.76
N GLU A 472 5.42 -15.63 25.65
CA GLU A 472 4.90 -14.91 26.81
C GLU A 472 4.04 -13.70 26.39
N ALA A 473 4.49 -12.93 25.39
CA ALA A 473 3.71 -11.82 24.83
C ALA A 473 2.37 -12.30 24.23
N PHE A 474 2.34 -13.43 23.52
CA PHE A 474 1.12 -14.00 22.98
C PHE A 474 0.16 -14.46 24.07
N GLN A 475 0.66 -15.13 25.12
CA GLN A 475 -0.12 -15.54 26.28
C GLN A 475 -0.72 -14.33 27.03
N ASN A 476 0.08 -13.27 27.19
CA ASN A 476 -0.37 -12.00 27.77
C ASN A 476 -1.42 -11.29 26.90
N TRP A 477 -1.26 -11.30 25.57
CA TRP A 477 -2.25 -10.77 24.62
C TRP A 477 -3.56 -11.55 24.66
N LEU A 478 -3.51 -12.90 24.71
CA LEU A 478 -4.69 -13.74 24.86
C LEU A 478 -5.42 -13.46 26.19
N ARG A 479 -4.68 -13.29 27.30
CA ARG A 479 -5.24 -12.91 28.61
C ARG A 479 -5.93 -11.54 28.54
N ALA A 480 -5.34 -10.58 27.82
CA ALA A 480 -5.93 -9.25 27.61
C ALA A 480 -7.15 -9.26 26.66
N LYS A 481 -7.14 -10.10 25.62
CA LYS A 481 -8.26 -10.23 24.68
C LYS A 481 -9.48 -10.92 25.29
N TYR A 482 -9.26 -12.02 26.02
CA TYR A 482 -10.35 -12.89 26.49
C TYR A 482 -10.76 -12.67 27.93
N GLN A 483 -9.91 -12.08 28.78
CA GLN A 483 -10.12 -11.76 30.20
C GLN A 483 -10.41 -12.94 31.15
N ALA A 484 -10.96 -14.05 30.66
CA ALA A 484 -11.22 -15.28 31.40
C ALA A 484 -11.01 -16.52 30.53
N THR A 485 -10.44 -17.57 31.12
CA THR A 485 -10.01 -18.78 30.39
C THR A 485 -11.15 -19.49 29.66
N TYR A 486 -12.38 -19.44 30.18
CA TYR A 486 -13.54 -20.04 29.52
C TYR A 486 -13.89 -19.36 28.18
N ALA A 487 -13.57 -18.06 28.02
CA ALA A 487 -13.81 -17.34 26.78
C ALA A 487 -12.78 -17.73 25.70
N LEU A 488 -11.50 -17.89 26.08
CA LEU A 488 -10.46 -18.46 25.21
C LEU A 488 -10.82 -19.89 24.77
N ARG A 489 -11.20 -20.76 25.72
CA ARG A 489 -11.61 -22.15 25.45
C ARG A 489 -12.80 -22.24 24.49
N ALA A 490 -13.77 -21.33 24.61
CA ALA A 490 -14.90 -21.22 23.70
C ALA A 490 -14.47 -20.75 22.29
N ALA A 491 -13.64 -19.70 22.20
CA ALA A 491 -13.19 -19.13 20.94
C ALA A 491 -12.25 -20.04 20.13
N TRP A 492 -11.46 -20.89 20.80
CA TRP A 492 -10.54 -21.85 20.18
C TRP A 492 -11.12 -23.26 19.99
N PHE A 493 -12.35 -23.48 20.47
CA PHE A 493 -13.04 -24.77 20.54
C PHE A 493 -12.14 -25.89 21.13
N ASP A 494 -11.61 -25.59 22.30
CA ASP A 494 -10.53 -26.31 22.98
C ASP A 494 -10.80 -26.29 24.49
N GLY A 495 -11.22 -27.42 25.07
CA GLY A 495 -11.58 -27.48 26.50
C GLY A 495 -10.37 -27.46 27.44
N SER A 496 -9.17 -27.73 26.90
CA SER A 496 -7.91 -27.87 27.62
C SER A 496 -7.22 -26.52 27.83
N VAL A 497 -7.08 -25.71 26.78
CA VAL A 497 -6.19 -24.53 26.76
C VAL A 497 -6.35 -23.60 27.97
N THR A 498 -5.22 -23.21 28.57
CA THR A 498 -5.09 -22.14 29.57
C THR A 498 -4.36 -20.93 28.98
N PHE A 499 -4.23 -19.81 29.68
CA PHE A 499 -3.39 -18.72 29.17
C PHE A 499 -1.91 -19.07 29.27
N GLU A 500 -1.56 -19.88 30.27
CA GLU A 500 -0.20 -20.25 30.67
C GLU A 500 0.37 -21.37 29.77
N GLU A 501 -0.49 -22.25 29.24
CA GLU A 501 -0.12 -23.35 28.34
C GLU A 501 -0.42 -23.04 26.87
N ALA A 502 -0.98 -21.87 26.54
CA ALA A 502 -1.27 -21.50 25.16
C ALA A 502 0.02 -21.40 24.33
N GLU A 503 0.13 -22.25 23.31
CA GLU A 503 1.24 -22.26 22.37
C GLU A 503 0.98 -21.36 21.16
N ILE A 504 2.05 -20.85 20.55
CA ILE A 504 1.97 -20.15 19.26
C ILE A 504 1.55 -21.15 18.16
N PRO A 505 0.43 -20.91 17.47
CA PRO A 505 -0.12 -21.88 16.53
C PRO A 505 0.65 -21.83 15.21
N LEU A 506 1.43 -22.88 14.94
CA LEU A 506 2.07 -23.09 13.64
C LEU A 506 1.00 -23.06 12.53
N PRO A 507 1.20 -22.28 11.45
CA PRO A 507 0.32 -22.31 10.28
C PRO A 507 0.13 -23.74 9.77
N ALA A 508 -1.13 -24.13 9.49
CA ALA A 508 -1.41 -25.42 8.88
C ALA A 508 -0.63 -25.56 7.56
N ALA A 509 0.13 -26.66 7.42
CA ALA A 509 1.08 -26.84 6.33
C ALA A 509 0.41 -26.70 4.96
N GLN A 510 0.87 -25.75 4.15
CA GLN A 510 0.30 -25.42 2.83
C GLN A 510 0.67 -26.43 1.72
N GLY A 511 0.79 -27.72 2.07
CA GLY A 511 1.06 -28.82 1.14
C GLY A 511 -0.18 -29.56 0.64
N GLY A 512 -1.39 -29.08 0.96
CA GLY A 512 -2.65 -29.67 0.49
C GLY A 512 -3.09 -29.14 -0.88
N LYS A 513 -4.00 -29.89 -1.55
CA LYS A 513 -4.74 -29.39 -2.71
C LYS A 513 -5.42 -28.05 -2.37
N LYS A 514 -5.49 -27.09 -3.31
CA LYS A 514 -6.15 -25.78 -3.11
C LYS A 514 -7.52 -25.97 -2.44
N GLY A 515 -7.62 -25.55 -1.17
CA GLY A 515 -8.85 -25.68 -0.41
C GLY A 515 -9.89 -24.67 -0.88
N HIS A 516 -11.11 -25.11 -1.14
CA HIS A 516 -12.26 -24.26 -1.52
C HIS A 516 -12.75 -23.34 -0.38
N THR A 517 -11.88 -22.96 0.56
CA THR A 517 -12.23 -22.24 1.80
C THR A 517 -11.06 -21.32 2.16
N PRO A 518 -10.97 -20.12 1.55
CA PRO A 518 -9.89 -19.17 1.78
C PRO A 518 -9.98 -18.47 3.16
N LEU A 519 -11.03 -18.74 3.95
CA LEU A 519 -11.20 -18.20 5.30
C LEU A 519 -10.77 -19.21 6.38
N TYR A 520 -10.28 -18.72 7.50
CA TYR A 520 -10.35 -19.42 8.79
C TYR A 520 -11.79 -19.29 9.32
N ALA A 521 -12.58 -20.34 9.17
CA ALA A 521 -14.02 -20.35 9.46
C ALA A 521 -14.47 -21.52 10.35
N GLY A 522 -13.63 -22.56 10.51
CA GLY A 522 -13.87 -23.64 11.45
C GLY A 522 -13.63 -23.21 12.91
N ALA A 523 -14.39 -23.75 13.86
CA ALA A 523 -14.35 -23.32 15.26
C ALA A 523 -12.99 -23.47 15.96
N ARG A 524 -12.11 -24.37 15.49
CA ARG A 524 -10.71 -24.48 15.97
C ARG A 524 -9.73 -23.56 15.25
N GLU A 525 -10.13 -22.96 14.13
CA GLU A 525 -9.25 -22.13 13.30
C GLU A 525 -9.02 -20.72 13.88
N GLY A 526 -9.85 -20.28 14.84
CA GLY A 526 -9.73 -18.97 15.50
C GLY A 526 -8.35 -18.68 16.10
N ARG A 527 -7.60 -19.72 16.50
CA ARG A 527 -6.22 -19.59 16.99
C ARG A 527 -5.26 -18.96 15.96
N TRP A 528 -5.44 -19.23 14.66
CA TRP A 528 -4.61 -18.62 13.61
C TRP A 528 -5.02 -17.16 13.33
N VAL A 529 -6.31 -16.84 13.42
CA VAL A 529 -6.81 -15.44 13.35
C VAL A 529 -6.26 -14.63 14.52
N ASP A 530 -6.28 -15.20 15.72
CA ASP A 530 -5.71 -14.59 16.93
C ASP A 530 -4.20 -14.32 16.79
N TYR A 531 -3.43 -15.27 16.28
CA TYR A 531 -2.00 -15.08 16.08
C TYR A 531 -1.67 -14.04 14.99
N ALA A 532 -2.47 -13.96 13.92
CA ALA A 532 -2.32 -12.94 12.87
C ALA A 532 -2.72 -11.52 13.35
N GLN A 533 -3.67 -11.42 14.27
CA GLN A 533 -3.97 -10.16 14.96
C GLN A 533 -2.83 -9.78 15.91
N PHE A 534 -2.41 -10.70 16.79
CA PHE A 534 -1.31 -10.53 17.73
C PHE A 534 0.00 -10.07 17.07
N SER A 535 0.42 -10.68 15.96
CA SER A 535 1.67 -10.33 15.27
C SER A 535 1.66 -8.88 14.78
N SER A 536 0.53 -8.40 14.29
CA SER A 536 0.36 -7.00 13.89
C SER A 536 0.24 -6.06 15.09
N ASP A 537 -0.45 -6.51 16.15
CA ASP A 537 -0.65 -5.75 17.39
C ASP A 537 0.67 -5.48 18.12
N ILE A 538 1.61 -6.44 18.17
CA ILE A 538 2.91 -6.22 18.82
C ILE A 538 3.82 -5.29 18.02
N VAL A 539 3.76 -5.34 16.68
CA VAL A 539 4.45 -4.35 15.82
C VAL A 539 3.93 -2.95 16.12
N ALA A 540 2.60 -2.76 16.10
CA ALA A 540 1.99 -1.46 16.42
C ALA A 540 2.25 -1.04 17.88
N GLN A 541 2.31 -1.97 18.84
CA GLN A 541 2.65 -1.69 20.24
C GLN A 541 4.10 -1.20 20.39
N VAL A 542 5.05 -1.83 19.69
CA VAL A 542 6.45 -1.41 19.68
C VAL A 542 6.62 -0.05 19.02
N ILE A 543 6.03 0.14 17.83
CA ILE A 543 6.07 1.42 17.10
C ILE A 543 5.52 2.56 17.98
N THR A 544 4.35 2.38 18.58
CA THR A 544 3.72 3.42 19.41
C THR A 544 4.44 3.65 20.74
N GLY A 545 5.03 2.61 21.34
CA GLY A 545 5.90 2.75 22.53
C GLY A 545 7.18 3.53 22.25
N LEU A 546 7.88 3.23 21.15
CA LEU A 546 9.08 3.95 20.72
C LEU A 546 8.78 5.40 20.30
N ALA A 547 7.63 5.64 19.65
CA ALA A 547 7.15 6.99 19.35
C ALA A 547 6.95 7.81 20.64
N SER A 548 6.25 7.24 21.63
CA SER A 548 6.01 7.89 22.93
C SER A 548 7.31 8.13 23.72
N ALA A 549 8.28 7.22 23.62
CA ALA A 549 9.63 7.42 24.15
C ALA A 549 10.32 8.64 23.51
N VAL A 550 10.35 8.73 22.17
CA VAL A 550 10.93 9.88 21.45
C VAL A 550 10.21 11.19 21.80
N LYS A 551 8.87 11.21 21.86
CA LYS A 551 8.11 12.41 22.23
C LYS A 551 8.37 12.83 23.68
N THR A 552 8.46 11.88 24.61
CA THR A 552 8.77 12.16 26.03
C THR A 552 10.17 12.72 26.20
N LEU A 553 11.18 12.08 25.58
CA LEU A 553 12.59 12.48 25.66
C LEU A 553 12.89 13.80 24.93
N SER A 554 12.14 14.11 23.86
CA SER A 554 12.26 15.38 23.14
C SER A 554 11.39 16.52 23.70
N ALA A 555 10.60 16.27 24.75
CA ALA A 555 9.55 17.19 25.22
C ALA A 555 8.59 17.63 24.09
N GLY A 556 8.24 16.71 23.18
CA GLY A 556 7.38 16.91 22.03
C GLY A 556 8.04 17.62 20.83
N ARG A 557 9.32 17.99 20.91
CA ARG A 557 10.01 18.82 19.91
C ARG A 557 10.43 18.10 18.64
N MET A 558 10.42 16.78 18.63
CA MET A 558 10.89 15.97 17.50
C MET A 558 9.74 15.27 16.79
N LEU A 559 9.86 15.17 15.46
CA LEU A 559 8.96 14.38 14.62
C LEU A 559 9.24 12.88 14.75
N VAL A 560 8.20 12.08 14.58
CA VAL A 560 8.25 10.62 14.49
C VAL A 560 7.61 10.18 13.18
N ALA A 561 8.39 9.53 12.34
CA ALA A 561 7.94 8.88 11.10
C ALA A 561 8.05 7.35 11.21
N VAL A 562 7.18 6.61 10.54
CA VAL A 562 7.14 5.13 10.59
C VAL A 562 6.78 4.54 9.23
N SER A 563 7.39 3.42 8.83
CA SER A 563 6.99 2.68 7.61
C SER A 563 5.95 1.62 7.98
N TYR A 564 4.67 1.81 7.65
CA TYR A 564 3.60 0.92 8.13
C TYR A 564 2.28 0.98 7.32
N GLY A 565 1.36 0.05 7.58
CA GLY A 565 -0.01 0.07 7.03
C GLY A 565 -0.15 -0.39 5.58
N TYR A 566 0.69 -1.33 5.13
CA TYR A 566 0.80 -1.78 3.73
C TYR A 566 -0.33 -2.73 3.26
N THR A 567 -1.54 -2.50 3.76
CA THR A 567 -2.74 -3.34 3.64
C THR A 567 -3.21 -3.56 2.19
N LEU A 568 -2.88 -2.65 1.27
CA LEU A 568 -3.26 -2.78 -0.15
C LEU A 568 -2.27 -3.61 -0.97
N GLU A 569 -0.97 -3.59 -0.64
CA GLU A 569 0.06 -4.40 -1.33
C GLU A 569 0.08 -5.84 -0.78
N PHE A 570 -0.10 -5.99 0.53
CA PHE A 570 0.00 -7.28 1.24
C PHE A 570 -1.35 -7.88 1.62
N ALA A 571 -2.39 -7.63 0.81
CA ALA A 571 -3.76 -8.15 0.99
C ALA A 571 -3.88 -9.70 1.06
N THR A 572 -2.82 -10.44 0.74
CA THR A 572 -2.72 -11.91 0.85
C THR A 572 -1.88 -12.40 2.03
N ARG A 573 -1.55 -11.52 2.98
CA ARG A 573 -0.55 -11.79 4.04
C ARG A 573 -1.00 -11.33 5.43
N ASN A 574 -1.72 -12.22 6.10
CA ASN A 574 -2.03 -12.12 7.52
C ASN A 574 -0.77 -12.20 8.43
N ASP A 575 0.34 -12.68 7.86
CA ASP A 575 1.64 -12.88 8.51
C ASP A 575 2.60 -11.71 8.28
N SER A 576 2.13 -10.63 7.65
CA SER A 576 2.95 -9.46 7.34
C SER A 576 3.38 -8.67 8.59
N GLY A 577 2.49 -8.57 9.60
CA GLY A 577 2.64 -7.68 10.75
C GLY A 577 2.01 -6.28 10.56
N HIS A 578 1.31 -6.03 9.45
CA HIS A 578 0.80 -4.70 9.08
C HIS A 578 -0.71 -4.46 9.34
N LEU A 579 -1.41 -5.37 10.01
CA LEU A 579 -2.88 -5.33 10.20
C LEU A 579 -3.37 -4.53 11.42
N ALA A 580 -2.61 -3.52 11.87
CA ALA A 580 -2.96 -2.68 13.02
C ALA A 580 -2.72 -1.18 12.74
N MET A 581 -2.88 -0.74 11.49
CA MET A 581 -2.72 0.65 11.04
C MET A 581 -3.60 1.62 11.83
N ALA A 582 -4.83 1.22 12.18
CA ALA A 582 -5.74 2.02 13.00
C ALA A 582 -5.12 2.39 14.38
N ARG A 583 -4.34 1.48 14.97
CA ARG A 583 -3.65 1.70 16.26
C ARG A 583 -2.46 2.65 16.14
N VAL A 584 -1.76 2.61 15.00
CA VAL A 584 -0.64 3.53 14.71
C VAL A 584 -1.16 4.94 14.42
N LEU A 585 -2.23 5.08 13.63
CA LEU A 585 -2.85 6.37 13.32
C LEU A 585 -3.48 7.05 14.54
N ALA A 586 -4.12 6.28 15.43
CA ALA A 586 -4.70 6.77 16.67
C ALA A 586 -3.66 7.22 17.73
N SER A 587 -2.36 6.95 17.51
CA SER A 587 -1.31 7.43 18.41
C SER A 587 -1.12 8.94 18.27
N PRO A 588 -1.09 9.73 19.36
CA PRO A 588 -0.70 11.13 19.28
C PRO A 588 0.78 11.31 18.92
N ASP A 589 1.61 10.29 19.21
CA ASP A 589 3.07 10.40 19.20
C ASP A 589 3.73 10.11 17.84
N VAL A 590 2.97 9.59 16.87
CA VAL A 590 3.40 9.42 15.47
C VAL A 590 2.89 10.60 14.64
N ASP A 591 3.74 11.27 13.86
CA ASP A 591 3.33 12.40 13.00
C ASP A 591 3.21 12.01 11.52
N ILE A 592 4.07 11.10 11.06
CA ILE A 592 4.23 10.73 9.65
C ILE A 592 4.14 9.20 9.51
N VAL A 593 3.44 8.73 8.49
CA VAL A 593 3.52 7.34 8.02
C VAL A 593 4.06 7.35 6.59
N ALA A 594 4.98 6.45 6.26
CA ALA A 594 5.68 6.41 4.99
C ALA A 594 5.56 5.04 4.32
N GLY A 595 5.80 4.99 3.00
CA GLY A 595 5.92 3.74 2.28
C GLY A 595 6.08 3.88 0.77
N PRO A 596 6.60 2.82 0.11
CA PRO A 596 6.86 2.83 -1.33
C PRO A 596 5.59 2.69 -2.16
N ASN A 597 5.72 3.05 -3.44
CA ASN A 597 4.73 2.79 -4.47
C ASN A 597 4.75 1.32 -4.90
N ALA A 598 3.60 0.74 -5.26
CA ALA A 598 3.45 -0.66 -5.64
C ALA A 598 4.50 -1.14 -6.66
N TYR A 599 5.30 -2.14 -6.28
CA TYR A 599 6.37 -2.67 -7.14
C TYR A 599 5.81 -3.41 -8.36
N SER A 600 4.62 -3.99 -8.22
CA SER A 600 3.90 -4.70 -9.26
C SER A 600 3.44 -3.81 -10.44
N SER A 601 3.22 -2.51 -10.23
CA SER A 601 2.60 -1.61 -11.22
C SER A 601 3.30 -0.25 -11.41
N ARG A 602 4.51 -0.04 -10.87
CA ARG A 602 5.26 1.23 -10.98
C ARG A 602 5.79 1.59 -12.37
N GLY A 603 5.92 0.63 -13.29
CA GLY A 603 6.40 0.90 -14.65
C GLY A 603 5.52 1.87 -15.45
N ALA A 604 6.04 2.42 -16.55
CA ALA A 604 5.31 3.35 -17.40
C ALA A 604 4.16 2.62 -18.15
N GLY A 605 2.93 3.11 -17.99
CA GLY A 605 1.67 2.44 -18.36
C GLY A 605 0.96 1.70 -17.22
N GLY A 606 1.64 1.50 -16.08
CA GLY A 606 1.06 0.98 -14.83
C GLY A 606 0.50 2.08 -13.92
N THR A 607 -0.20 1.68 -12.85
CA THR A 607 -0.88 2.60 -11.92
C THR A 607 0.08 3.34 -10.99
N GLY A 608 1.19 2.71 -10.59
CA GLY A 608 2.09 3.23 -9.56
C GLY A 608 1.40 3.51 -8.22
N ALA A 609 0.38 2.72 -7.89
CA ALA A 609 -0.52 2.95 -6.77
C ALA A 609 0.17 2.83 -5.40
N PHE A 610 -0.41 3.43 -4.37
CA PHE A 610 0.10 3.31 -3.00
C PHE A 610 -0.16 1.91 -2.40
N GLY A 611 0.75 1.46 -1.53
CA GLY A 611 0.61 0.22 -0.77
C GLY A 611 -0.34 0.31 0.44
N ALA A 612 -0.76 1.51 0.83
CA ALA A 612 -1.46 1.81 2.07
C ALA A 612 -2.75 2.62 1.88
N LEU A 613 -3.57 2.67 2.94
CA LEU A 613 -4.86 3.39 2.98
C LEU A 613 -4.63 4.89 3.24
N VAL A 614 -4.04 5.57 2.25
CA VAL A 614 -3.48 6.92 2.34
C VAL A 614 -4.44 7.98 2.91
N ASP A 615 -5.72 7.94 2.56
CA ASP A 615 -6.66 8.98 2.97
C ASP A 615 -7.08 8.87 4.45
N SER A 616 -6.91 7.68 5.05
CA SER A 616 -6.98 7.45 6.51
C SER A 616 -5.88 8.22 7.23
N VAL A 617 -4.66 8.21 6.69
CA VAL A 617 -3.50 8.91 7.27
C VAL A 617 -3.80 10.40 7.41
N ALA A 618 -4.31 10.99 6.32
CA ALA A 618 -4.75 12.39 6.30
C ALA A 618 -6.04 12.66 7.12
N LEU A 619 -6.89 11.65 7.38
CA LEU A 619 -8.08 11.78 8.24
C LEU A 619 -7.68 11.86 9.72
N HIS A 620 -6.70 11.06 10.16
CA HIS A 620 -6.17 11.11 11.54
C HIS A 620 -5.14 12.25 11.74
N GLY A 621 -5.13 13.25 10.86
CA GLY A 621 -4.27 14.44 10.95
C GLY A 621 -2.77 14.18 10.72
N LYS A 622 -2.41 13.01 10.17
CA LYS A 622 -1.02 12.59 9.93
C LYS A 622 -0.62 12.86 8.48
N LEU A 623 0.69 12.92 8.22
CA LEU A 623 1.23 13.02 6.86
C LEU A 623 1.51 11.61 6.31
N TRP A 624 1.02 11.30 5.10
CA TRP A 624 1.61 10.21 4.30
C TRP A 624 2.82 10.73 3.54
N LEU A 625 3.91 9.97 3.53
CA LEU A 625 5.15 10.30 2.85
C LEU A 625 5.48 9.22 1.82
N VAL A 626 5.29 9.52 0.54
CA VAL A 626 5.54 8.60 -0.57
C VAL A 626 7.04 8.37 -0.72
N GLU A 627 7.48 7.13 -0.60
CA GLU A 627 8.86 6.73 -0.89
C GLU A 627 8.96 6.46 -2.41
N ASP A 628 9.55 7.39 -3.17
CA ASP A 628 9.72 7.29 -4.62
C ASP A 628 11.15 6.81 -4.95
N ASP A 629 11.32 5.49 -4.84
CA ASP A 629 12.53 4.73 -5.20
C ASP A 629 12.52 4.30 -6.68
N THR A 630 11.96 5.12 -7.57
CA THR A 630 11.92 4.89 -9.01
C THR A 630 13.35 4.78 -9.57
N LYS A 631 13.78 3.56 -9.87
CA LYS A 631 15.09 3.22 -10.42
C LYS A 631 15.24 3.75 -11.84
N THR A 632 15.79 4.96 -11.97
CA THR A 632 15.85 5.71 -13.23
C THR A 632 16.74 5.06 -14.30
N TRP A 633 16.70 5.59 -15.53
CA TRP A 633 17.57 5.18 -16.62
C TRP A 633 19.09 5.36 -16.33
N LEU A 634 19.45 6.13 -15.30
CA LEU A 634 20.84 6.30 -14.85
C LEU A 634 21.38 5.11 -14.05
N ALA A 635 20.50 4.30 -13.44
CA ALA A 635 20.90 3.21 -12.54
C ALA A 635 21.79 2.16 -13.25
N GLU A 636 22.98 1.89 -12.73
CA GLU A 636 23.87 0.83 -13.24
C GLU A 636 23.37 -0.59 -12.86
N ALA A 637 24.06 -1.62 -13.36
CA ALA A 637 23.58 -3.01 -13.37
C ALA A 637 23.60 -3.73 -12.01
N GLU A 638 22.70 -4.71 -11.85
CA GLU A 638 22.51 -5.62 -10.70
C GLU A 638 22.64 -5.00 -9.29
N THR A 639 21.60 -4.26 -8.91
CA THR A 639 21.29 -3.99 -7.50
C THR A 639 20.48 -5.15 -6.87
N PRO A 640 20.62 -5.46 -5.57
CA PRO A 640 19.96 -6.63 -4.93
C PRO A 640 18.43 -6.66 -4.96
N ASP A 641 17.78 -5.51 -5.14
CA ASP A 641 16.33 -5.32 -5.27
C ASP A 641 15.85 -5.63 -6.70
N THR A 642 15.97 -6.90 -7.12
CA THR A 642 15.58 -7.37 -8.46
C THR A 642 14.08 -7.25 -8.75
N TYR A 643 13.26 -7.02 -7.72
CA TYR A 643 11.83 -6.72 -7.82
C TYR A 643 11.53 -5.24 -8.17
N ASN A 644 12.52 -4.35 -8.09
CA ASN A 644 12.41 -2.94 -8.47
C ASN A 644 13.02 -2.74 -9.87
N PRO A 645 12.20 -2.70 -10.94
CA PRO A 645 12.69 -2.65 -12.32
C PRO A 645 13.29 -1.28 -12.66
N LYS A 646 14.41 -1.30 -13.40
CA LYS A 646 14.99 -0.09 -14.00
C LYS A 646 14.06 0.45 -15.10
N ILE A 647 13.80 1.76 -15.08
CA ILE A 647 13.07 2.47 -16.14
C ILE A 647 13.99 2.71 -17.34
N ALA A 648 13.49 2.48 -18.55
CA ALA A 648 14.32 2.37 -19.75
C ALA A 648 14.89 3.70 -20.28
N GLY A 649 14.29 4.84 -19.94
CA GLY A 649 14.71 6.14 -20.45
C GLY A 649 14.17 7.36 -19.68
N GLU A 650 14.73 8.51 -20.02
CA GLU A 650 14.44 9.83 -19.46
C GLU A 650 12.94 10.18 -19.49
N THR A 651 12.31 10.13 -20.66
CA THR A 651 10.89 10.49 -20.84
C THR A 651 9.93 9.62 -20.04
N GLU A 652 10.19 8.32 -19.92
CA GLU A 652 9.37 7.42 -19.09
C GLU A 652 9.59 7.70 -17.60
N THR A 653 10.83 8.00 -17.19
CA THR A 653 11.15 8.37 -15.81
C THR A 653 10.48 9.69 -15.42
N GLN A 654 10.53 10.71 -16.30
CA GLN A 654 9.86 11.99 -16.11
C GLN A 654 8.33 11.80 -15.99
N ALA A 655 7.74 10.96 -16.84
CA ALA A 655 6.31 10.64 -16.77
C ALA A 655 5.95 9.89 -15.46
N ILE A 656 6.82 9.02 -14.95
CA ILE A 656 6.62 8.33 -13.66
C ILE A 656 6.73 9.32 -12.50
N HIS A 657 7.78 10.14 -12.40
CA HIS A 657 7.89 11.16 -11.33
C HIS A 657 6.70 12.13 -11.37
N GLN A 658 6.22 12.52 -12.55
CA GLN A 658 4.97 13.29 -12.70
C GLN A 658 3.75 12.53 -12.16
N ARG A 659 3.63 11.22 -12.44
CA ARG A 659 2.53 10.36 -11.97
C ARG A 659 2.55 10.23 -10.45
N GLN A 660 3.69 9.91 -9.84
CA GLN A 660 3.83 9.75 -8.39
C GLN A 660 3.57 11.07 -7.66
N PHE A 661 4.13 12.18 -8.16
CA PHE A 661 3.94 13.49 -7.54
C PHE A 661 2.48 13.97 -7.61
N GLY A 662 1.79 13.82 -8.75
CA GLY A 662 0.39 14.25 -8.83
C GLY A 662 -0.58 13.29 -8.13
N ALA A 663 -0.25 12.00 -8.01
CA ALA A 663 -0.95 11.08 -7.12
C ALA A 663 -0.76 11.49 -5.64
N ALA A 664 0.46 11.86 -5.24
CA ALA A 664 0.71 12.39 -3.90
C ALA A 664 -0.09 13.68 -3.65
N LEU A 665 -0.09 14.60 -4.62
CA LEU A 665 -0.84 15.86 -4.56
C LEU A 665 -2.34 15.66 -4.36
N THR A 666 -2.96 14.76 -5.14
CA THR A 666 -4.40 14.45 -5.05
C THR A 666 -4.81 13.76 -3.75
N HIS A 667 -3.88 13.16 -3.01
CA HIS A 667 -4.09 12.53 -1.70
C HIS A 667 -3.41 13.29 -0.53
N ARG A 668 -2.93 14.52 -0.74
CA ARG A 668 -2.21 15.36 0.26
C ARG A 668 -0.97 14.72 0.89
N ALA A 669 -0.29 13.83 0.16
CA ALA A 669 0.95 13.21 0.61
C ALA A 669 2.19 14.06 0.26
N GLY A 670 3.22 13.94 1.10
CA GLY A 670 4.58 14.36 0.78
C GLY A 670 5.29 13.34 -0.12
N VAL A 671 6.50 13.67 -0.56
CA VAL A 671 7.35 12.76 -1.37
C VAL A 671 8.79 12.78 -0.87
N THR A 672 9.37 11.61 -0.64
CA THR A 672 10.82 11.41 -0.50
C THR A 672 11.34 10.75 -1.75
N TRP A 673 12.13 11.45 -2.55
CA TRP A 673 12.81 10.86 -3.71
C TRP A 673 14.05 10.08 -3.26
N MET A 674 14.22 8.86 -3.78
CA MET A 674 15.23 7.93 -3.27
C MET A 674 16.16 7.36 -4.35
N ASP A 675 17.46 7.65 -4.19
CA ASP A 675 18.53 6.81 -4.70
C ASP A 675 18.88 5.79 -3.61
N LEU A 676 18.12 4.69 -3.53
CA LEU A 676 18.20 3.71 -2.44
C LEU A 676 19.61 3.14 -2.20
N TRP A 677 20.48 3.16 -3.22
CA TRP A 677 21.82 2.58 -3.15
C TRP A 677 22.95 3.62 -3.25
N GLY A 678 22.65 4.91 -3.40
CA GLY A 678 23.63 5.98 -3.61
C GLY A 678 24.38 5.88 -4.95
N GLN A 679 23.77 5.27 -5.97
CA GLN A 679 24.41 4.93 -7.26
C GLN A 679 24.18 6.00 -8.36
N GLY A 680 23.71 7.19 -8.01
CA GLY A 680 23.52 8.32 -8.91
C GLY A 680 22.17 8.35 -9.64
N TRP A 681 21.13 7.70 -9.10
CA TRP A 681 19.84 7.56 -9.78
C TRP A 681 19.17 8.90 -10.11
N LEU A 682 19.42 9.94 -9.32
CA LEU A 682 18.93 11.31 -9.51
C LEU A 682 20.08 12.29 -9.82
N ASN A 683 21.26 11.81 -10.22
CA ASN A 683 22.47 12.64 -10.38
C ASN A 683 22.54 13.35 -11.75
N ARG A 684 21.49 14.10 -12.10
CA ARG A 684 21.49 15.08 -13.21
C ARG A 684 20.66 16.33 -12.87
N PRO A 685 21.05 17.52 -13.36
CA PRO A 685 20.30 18.76 -13.10
C PRO A 685 18.86 18.75 -13.66
N ASP A 686 18.63 18.15 -14.82
CA ASP A 686 17.32 18.12 -15.51
C ASP A 686 16.25 17.35 -14.73
N ILE A 687 16.62 16.26 -14.06
CA ILE A 687 15.76 15.55 -13.11
C ILE A 687 15.30 16.52 -12.02
N TRP A 688 16.24 17.19 -11.35
CA TRP A 688 15.94 18.11 -10.25
C TRP A 688 15.24 19.39 -10.71
N GLU A 689 15.45 19.86 -11.94
CA GLU A 689 14.67 20.92 -12.58
C GLU A 689 13.22 20.50 -12.79
N GLY A 690 12.97 19.27 -13.25
CA GLY A 690 11.64 18.68 -13.34
C GLY A 690 10.95 18.56 -11.97
N LEU A 691 11.67 18.14 -10.93
CA LEU A 691 11.15 18.07 -9.56
C LEU A 691 10.86 19.47 -8.98
N ARG A 692 11.70 20.48 -9.28
CA ARG A 692 11.44 21.90 -8.93
C ARG A 692 10.15 22.40 -9.62
N ALA A 693 9.97 22.09 -10.89
CA ALA A 693 8.78 22.47 -11.65
C ALA A 693 7.51 21.82 -11.10
N LEU A 694 7.57 20.55 -10.68
CA LEU A 694 6.49 19.85 -9.98
C LEU A 694 6.13 20.52 -8.64
N ARG A 695 7.13 20.85 -7.82
CA ARG A 695 6.92 21.61 -6.57
C ARG A 695 6.18 22.93 -6.79
N ALA A 696 6.54 23.68 -7.83
CA ALA A 696 5.83 24.89 -8.21
C ALA A 696 4.34 24.64 -8.60
N GLN A 697 3.99 23.45 -9.10
CA GLN A 697 2.59 23.08 -9.33
C GLN A 697 1.85 22.76 -8.03
N ALA A 698 2.51 22.20 -7.02
CA ALA A 698 1.91 21.98 -5.70
C ALA A 698 1.63 23.30 -4.97
N ASP A 699 2.58 24.25 -4.98
CA ASP A 699 2.34 25.59 -4.42
C ASP A 699 1.31 26.39 -5.24
N LEU A 700 1.15 26.13 -6.55
CA LEU A 700 0.04 26.67 -7.35
C LEU A 700 -1.29 26.05 -6.96
N TRP A 701 -1.38 24.71 -6.90
CA TRP A 701 -2.56 23.97 -6.47
C TRP A 701 -3.04 24.43 -5.08
N GLY A 702 -2.14 24.60 -4.11
CA GLY A 702 -2.47 25.13 -2.78
C GLY A 702 -3.03 26.56 -2.75
N ARG A 703 -2.92 27.33 -3.86
CA ARG A 703 -3.60 28.65 -4.04
C ARG A 703 -4.94 28.55 -4.79
N LEU A 704 -5.30 27.38 -5.30
CA LEU A 704 -6.53 27.11 -6.06
C LEU A 704 -7.53 26.25 -5.26
N THR A 705 -7.02 25.34 -4.42
CA THR A 705 -7.81 24.48 -3.53
C THR A 705 -8.50 25.29 -2.43
N ALA A 706 -9.72 24.86 -2.07
CA ALA A 706 -10.58 25.52 -1.09
C ALA A 706 -11.06 24.52 -0.02
N GLY A 707 -10.13 23.99 0.77
CA GLY A 707 -10.37 22.96 1.78
C GLY A 707 -10.30 21.52 1.24
N ARG A 708 -10.40 20.54 2.15
CA ARG A 708 -10.53 19.10 1.82
C ARG A 708 -11.92 18.81 1.28
N GLN A 709 -12.00 18.37 0.03
CA GLN A 709 -13.21 17.84 -0.57
C GLN A 709 -13.34 16.34 -0.22
N ALA A 710 -14.56 15.89 0.04
CA ALA A 710 -14.82 14.45 0.15
C ALA A 710 -14.71 13.82 -1.26
N PRO A 711 -14.01 12.68 -1.43
CA PRO A 711 -13.99 11.98 -2.72
C PRO A 711 -15.39 11.48 -3.06
N ASP A 712 -15.73 11.40 -4.34
CA ASP A 712 -17.03 10.88 -4.78
C ASP A 712 -17.24 9.41 -4.34
N VAL A 713 -16.15 8.63 -4.30
CA VAL A 713 -16.10 7.25 -3.83
C VAL A 713 -15.16 7.11 -2.63
N ALA A 714 -15.68 6.62 -1.51
CA ALA A 714 -14.87 6.12 -0.40
C ALA A 714 -14.75 4.60 -0.50
N VAL A 715 -13.52 4.11 -0.63
CA VAL A 715 -13.19 2.68 -0.66
C VAL A 715 -12.77 2.27 0.75
N LEU A 716 -13.43 1.25 1.28
CA LEU A 716 -13.32 0.81 2.67
C LEU A 716 -12.72 -0.59 2.74
N VAL A 717 -11.63 -0.71 3.49
CA VAL A 717 -10.88 -1.95 3.72
C VAL A 717 -10.76 -2.19 5.22
N ASP A 718 -11.21 -3.35 5.71
CA ASP A 718 -10.96 -3.77 7.09
C ASP A 718 -9.66 -4.57 7.15
N GLU A 719 -8.65 -4.05 7.85
CA GLU A 719 -7.40 -4.76 8.09
C GLU A 719 -7.59 -5.99 8.99
N ALA A 720 -8.50 -5.94 9.96
CA ALA A 720 -8.77 -7.07 10.84
C ALA A 720 -9.44 -8.23 10.10
N SER A 721 -10.19 -7.97 9.03
CA SER A 721 -10.74 -8.98 8.12
C SER A 721 -9.66 -9.76 7.37
N LEU A 722 -8.46 -9.19 7.17
CA LEU A 722 -7.35 -9.93 6.56
C LEU A 722 -6.79 -11.03 7.47
N ALA A 723 -6.92 -10.90 8.80
CA ALA A 723 -6.55 -11.97 9.73
C ALA A 723 -7.43 -13.23 9.58
N TYR A 724 -8.63 -13.10 9.01
CA TYR A 724 -9.52 -14.24 8.71
C TYR A 724 -9.22 -14.89 7.35
N LEU A 725 -8.39 -14.27 6.49
CA LEU A 725 -7.95 -14.88 5.23
C LEU A 725 -6.74 -15.78 5.46
N LYS A 726 -6.69 -16.90 4.73
CA LYS A 726 -5.52 -17.77 4.60
C LYS A 726 -4.56 -17.17 3.55
N ASN A 727 -3.26 -17.25 3.82
CA ASN A 727 -2.24 -16.68 2.93
C ASN A 727 -2.15 -17.48 1.63
N ASP A 728 -2.61 -16.90 0.52
CA ASP A 728 -2.46 -17.42 -0.84
C ASP A 728 -2.14 -16.23 -1.77
N PRO A 729 -0.93 -16.17 -2.39
CA PRO A 729 -0.53 -15.09 -3.31
C PRO A 729 -1.46 -14.89 -4.53
N HIS A 730 -2.32 -15.85 -4.83
CA HIS A 730 -3.30 -15.79 -5.91
C HIS A 730 -4.74 -15.94 -5.40
N GLY A 731 -4.94 -15.96 -4.08
CA GLY A 731 -6.24 -16.16 -3.45
C GLY A 731 -7.08 -14.89 -3.34
N LEU A 732 -8.20 -15.05 -2.64
CA LEU A 732 -9.27 -14.06 -2.48
C LEU A 732 -8.79 -12.62 -2.16
N GLY A 733 -7.76 -12.46 -1.33
CA GLY A 733 -7.17 -11.15 -1.00
C GLY A 733 -6.69 -10.33 -2.21
N GLN A 734 -6.10 -10.98 -3.24
CA GLN A 734 -5.75 -10.29 -4.48
C GLN A 734 -6.97 -9.80 -5.26
N HIS A 735 -8.10 -10.52 -5.16
CA HIS A 735 -9.28 -10.22 -5.96
C HIS A 735 -10.11 -9.10 -5.31
N LEU A 736 -10.30 -9.19 -3.99
CA LEU A 736 -11.00 -8.15 -3.22
C LEU A 736 -10.25 -6.81 -3.22
N ILE A 737 -8.91 -6.83 -3.06
CA ILE A 737 -8.12 -5.61 -2.81
C ILE A 737 -7.07 -5.37 -3.90
N GLY A 738 -6.05 -6.24 -4.01
CA GLY A 738 -4.83 -5.93 -4.79
C GLY A 738 -5.09 -5.57 -6.27
N LYS A 739 -5.87 -6.40 -6.97
CA LYS A 739 -6.32 -6.17 -8.36
C LYS A 739 -7.37 -5.05 -8.44
N THR A 740 -8.26 -4.97 -7.44
CA THR A 740 -9.36 -3.99 -7.43
C THR A 740 -8.87 -2.56 -7.23
N ARG A 741 -7.77 -2.33 -6.49
CA ARG A 741 -7.03 -1.05 -6.43
C ARG A 741 -6.72 -0.51 -7.83
N ASP A 742 -6.17 -1.36 -8.70
CA ASP A 742 -5.81 -0.97 -10.07
C ASP A 742 -7.02 -0.77 -10.98
N LEU A 743 -8.12 -1.50 -10.75
CA LEU A 743 -9.38 -1.30 -11.47
C LEU A 743 -10.04 0.03 -11.08
N LEU A 744 -10.00 0.41 -9.81
CA LEU A 744 -10.55 1.68 -9.29
C LEU A 744 -9.84 2.89 -9.92
N LEU A 745 -8.51 2.86 -9.97
CA LEU A 745 -7.69 3.92 -10.60
C LEU A 745 -7.86 4.01 -12.12
N ARG A 746 -8.41 2.98 -12.78
CA ARG A 746 -8.80 3.01 -14.21
C ARG A 746 -10.27 3.34 -14.43
N ALA A 747 -11.12 3.23 -13.42
CA ALA A 747 -12.54 3.54 -13.53
C ALA A 747 -12.83 5.05 -13.66
N GLY A 748 -11.85 5.91 -13.34
CA GLY A 748 -11.82 7.30 -13.76
C GLY A 748 -12.63 8.27 -12.89
N ALA A 749 -12.82 7.98 -11.61
CA ALA A 749 -13.54 8.83 -10.66
C ALA A 749 -12.63 9.36 -9.54
N SER A 750 -13.14 10.28 -8.71
CA SER A 750 -12.49 10.63 -7.44
C SER A 750 -12.70 9.51 -6.42
N VAL A 751 -11.61 8.88 -6.01
CA VAL A 751 -11.54 7.70 -5.14
C VAL A 751 -10.59 8.02 -3.98
N GLY A 752 -11.03 7.77 -2.74
CA GLY A 752 -10.15 7.75 -1.57
C GLY A 752 -10.18 6.41 -0.85
N PHE A 753 -9.05 6.02 -0.25
CA PHE A 753 -8.81 4.72 0.38
C PHE A 753 -8.73 4.84 1.90
N TYR A 754 -9.71 4.27 2.59
CA TYR A 754 -9.93 4.41 4.03
C TYR A 754 -9.95 3.06 4.76
N LEU A 755 -9.57 3.06 6.03
CA LEU A 755 -9.84 1.95 6.94
C LEU A 755 -11.36 1.82 7.15
N GLN A 756 -11.88 0.59 7.24
CA GLN A 756 -13.31 0.39 7.53
C GLN A 756 -13.71 1.01 8.88
N SER A 757 -12.83 0.96 9.88
CA SER A 757 -13.03 1.55 11.20
C SER A 757 -13.20 3.08 11.17
N ASP A 758 -12.70 3.77 10.15
CA ASP A 758 -12.81 5.23 10.02
C ASP A 758 -14.27 5.70 9.89
N VAL A 759 -15.22 4.83 9.49
CA VAL A 759 -16.65 5.19 9.50
C VAL A 759 -17.14 5.61 10.89
N THR A 760 -16.44 5.22 11.96
CA THR A 760 -16.72 5.64 13.33
C THR A 760 -16.31 7.08 13.64
N GLN A 761 -15.33 7.66 12.91
CA GLN A 761 -14.85 9.04 13.09
C GLN A 761 -15.93 10.10 12.81
N ALA A 762 -15.90 11.21 13.55
CA ALA A 762 -16.94 12.23 13.49
C ALA A 762 -16.95 13.03 12.16
N ASP A 763 -15.79 13.15 11.53
CA ASP A 763 -15.49 13.91 10.32
C ASP A 763 -15.30 13.03 9.07
N PHE A 764 -15.64 11.73 9.16
CA PHE A 764 -15.56 10.78 8.06
C PHE A 764 -16.27 11.30 6.78
N PRO A 765 -15.63 11.25 5.61
CA PRO A 765 -16.06 12.01 4.42
C PRO A 765 -17.42 11.61 3.84
N ASP A 766 -18.16 12.62 3.37
CA ASP A 766 -19.52 12.45 2.85
C ASP A 766 -19.60 12.07 1.37
N SER A 767 -18.86 11.03 0.97
CA SER A 767 -18.88 10.43 -0.38
C SER A 767 -20.29 10.03 -0.86
N LYS A 768 -20.47 9.81 -2.17
CA LYS A 768 -21.74 9.34 -2.75
C LYS A 768 -21.84 7.82 -2.73
N LEU A 769 -20.71 7.17 -2.98
CA LEU A 769 -20.53 5.72 -2.97
C LEU A 769 -19.59 5.33 -1.84
N TYR A 770 -20.01 4.39 -1.01
CA TYR A 770 -19.18 3.68 -0.05
C TYR A 770 -19.00 2.24 -0.54
N LEU A 771 -17.77 1.88 -0.93
CA LEU A 771 -17.44 0.57 -1.51
C LEU A 771 -16.62 -0.25 -0.51
N PHE A 772 -17.26 -1.24 0.10
CA PHE A 772 -16.67 -2.16 1.06
C PHE A 772 -16.05 -3.33 0.30
N LEU A 773 -14.71 -3.44 0.32
CA LEU A 773 -13.97 -4.44 -0.47
C LEU A 773 -13.85 -5.81 0.21
N ASN A 774 -13.64 -5.82 1.53
CA ASN A 774 -13.36 -7.03 2.29
C ASN A 774 -14.03 -7.02 3.68
N ALA A 775 -15.25 -6.49 3.77
CA ALA A 775 -16.02 -6.31 5.02
C ALA A 775 -16.51 -7.63 5.65
N LEU A 776 -15.66 -8.65 5.70
CA LEU A 776 -15.93 -9.98 6.25
C LEU A 776 -16.30 -9.86 7.73
N ARG A 777 -15.58 -9.02 8.46
CA ARG A 777 -15.88 -8.59 9.83
C ARG A 777 -16.48 -7.19 9.82
N VAL A 778 -17.58 -7.00 10.55
CA VAL A 778 -18.14 -5.66 10.84
C VAL A 778 -18.60 -5.63 12.29
N THR A 779 -17.99 -4.74 13.08
CA THR A 779 -18.20 -4.63 14.53
C THR A 779 -19.50 -3.94 14.92
N THR A 780 -19.91 -4.08 16.19
CA THR A 780 -21.06 -3.36 16.74
C THR A 780 -20.98 -1.83 16.51
N ALA A 781 -19.80 -1.23 16.69
CA ALA A 781 -19.60 0.21 16.51
C ALA A 781 -19.67 0.65 15.04
N GLU A 782 -19.05 -0.11 14.13
CA GLU A 782 -19.15 0.13 12.69
C GLU A 782 -20.59 -0.03 12.20
N ARG A 783 -21.32 -1.07 12.64
CA ARG A 783 -22.74 -1.28 12.28
C ARG A 783 -23.60 -0.08 12.67
N GLN A 784 -23.42 0.48 13.87
CA GLN A 784 -24.10 1.69 14.30
C GLN A 784 -23.73 2.89 13.41
N ALA A 785 -22.44 3.14 13.20
CA ALA A 785 -21.98 4.27 12.40
C ALA A 785 -22.43 4.18 10.92
N ILE A 786 -22.42 2.98 10.33
CA ILE A 786 -22.94 2.72 8.97
C ILE A 786 -24.44 3.06 8.90
N ARG A 787 -25.22 2.61 9.89
CA ARG A 787 -26.67 2.84 9.98
C ARG A 787 -27.04 4.31 10.23
N GLU A 788 -26.24 5.04 11.00
CA GLU A 788 -26.52 6.44 11.35
C GLU A 788 -25.97 7.44 10.31
N LYS A 789 -24.76 7.22 9.79
CA LYS A 789 -24.06 8.16 8.91
C LYS A 789 -24.20 7.84 7.42
N LEU A 790 -24.23 6.55 7.05
CA LEU A 790 -24.10 6.12 5.64
C LEU A 790 -25.43 5.69 5.02
N GLN A 791 -26.31 5.00 5.75
CA GLN A 791 -27.63 4.54 5.30
C GLN A 791 -28.68 5.68 5.17
N ARG A 792 -28.30 6.80 4.52
CA ARG A 792 -29.08 8.03 4.40
C ARG A 792 -29.29 8.49 2.95
N ARG A 793 -30.29 9.37 2.75
CA ARG A 793 -30.77 9.81 1.42
C ARG A 793 -29.63 10.24 0.49
N GLY A 794 -29.60 9.69 -0.72
CA GLY A 794 -28.64 10.03 -1.77
C GLY A 794 -27.31 9.28 -1.69
N LYS A 795 -27.16 8.31 -0.79
CA LYS A 795 -25.97 7.48 -0.64
C LYS A 795 -26.16 6.09 -1.22
N THR A 796 -25.08 5.53 -1.76
CA THR A 796 -25.00 4.14 -2.25
C THR A 796 -23.96 3.38 -1.42
N LEU A 797 -24.34 2.23 -0.87
CA LEU A 797 -23.43 1.32 -0.18
C LEU A 797 -23.28 0.07 -1.07
N ALA A 798 -22.04 -0.26 -1.43
CA ALA A 798 -21.71 -1.40 -2.27
C ALA A 798 -20.84 -2.39 -1.51
N TRP A 799 -21.27 -3.66 -1.48
CA TRP A 799 -20.65 -4.72 -0.70
C TRP A 799 -20.06 -5.78 -1.63
N LEU A 800 -18.74 -5.93 -1.62
CA LEU A 800 -18.05 -7.01 -2.33
C LEU A 800 -17.88 -8.21 -1.40
N TYR A 801 -18.39 -9.37 -1.84
CA TYR A 801 -18.20 -10.73 -1.31
C TYR A 801 -18.32 -10.94 0.22
N ALA A 802 -19.29 -11.76 0.62
CA ALA A 802 -19.44 -12.28 1.99
C ALA A 802 -19.31 -11.23 3.15
N PRO A 803 -20.04 -10.11 3.11
CA PRO A 803 -19.98 -9.10 4.15
C PRO A 803 -20.61 -9.58 5.47
N ALA A 804 -20.05 -9.11 6.60
CA ALA A 804 -20.55 -9.33 7.96
C ALA A 804 -20.74 -10.81 8.36
N VAL A 805 -19.82 -11.68 7.92
CA VAL A 805 -19.65 -13.07 8.36
C VAL A 805 -19.07 -13.17 9.78
N PHE A 806 -18.32 -12.15 10.19
CA PHE A 806 -17.67 -12.04 11.50
C PHE A 806 -18.06 -10.74 12.24
N ASP A 807 -17.91 -10.74 13.55
CA ASP A 807 -17.98 -9.56 14.42
C ASP A 807 -16.73 -9.50 15.33
N GLU A 808 -16.67 -8.58 16.31
CA GLU A 808 -15.51 -8.48 17.22
C GLU A 808 -15.23 -9.71 18.09
N LYS A 809 -16.12 -10.72 18.12
CA LYS A 809 -16.01 -11.93 18.96
C LYS A 809 -15.80 -13.22 18.17
N GLY A 810 -15.75 -13.16 16.83
CA GLY A 810 -15.62 -14.34 15.96
C GLY A 810 -16.72 -14.38 14.91
N ALA A 811 -17.37 -15.53 14.72
CA ALA A 811 -18.49 -15.68 13.79
C ALA A 811 -19.66 -14.77 14.18
N ALA A 812 -20.22 -14.03 13.21
CA ALA A 812 -21.17 -12.96 13.48
C ALA A 812 -22.45 -13.48 14.16
N THR A 813 -22.77 -12.87 15.29
CA THR A 813 -24.01 -13.14 16.06
C THR A 813 -25.23 -12.38 15.53
N GLN A 814 -25.00 -11.36 14.69
CA GLN A 814 -26.03 -10.50 14.10
C GLN A 814 -26.13 -10.69 12.59
N GLU A 815 -27.36 -10.89 12.10
CA GLU A 815 -27.72 -11.01 10.68
C GLU A 815 -27.04 -9.95 9.81
N SER A 816 -26.30 -10.39 8.78
CA SER A 816 -25.64 -9.49 7.82
C SER A 816 -26.64 -8.60 7.07
N SER A 817 -27.90 -9.05 6.96
CA SER A 817 -28.98 -8.33 6.28
C SER A 817 -29.33 -6.96 6.90
N GLU A 818 -29.01 -6.70 8.18
CA GLU A 818 -29.22 -5.38 8.78
C GLU A 818 -28.23 -4.34 8.24
N VAL A 819 -26.94 -4.68 8.21
CA VAL A 819 -25.88 -3.74 7.80
C VAL A 819 -25.79 -3.62 6.27
N VAL A 820 -25.94 -4.75 5.56
CA VAL A 820 -26.02 -4.79 4.09
C VAL A 820 -27.31 -4.14 3.59
N GLY A 821 -28.40 -4.24 4.35
CA GLY A 821 -29.73 -3.80 3.93
C GLY A 821 -30.42 -4.75 2.94
N MET A 822 -29.85 -5.91 2.61
CA MET A 822 -30.49 -6.94 1.78
C MET A 822 -30.40 -8.30 2.45
N VAL A 823 -31.47 -9.10 2.37
CA VAL A 823 -31.46 -10.48 2.88
C VAL A 823 -30.56 -11.36 2.00
N LEU A 824 -29.40 -11.73 2.54
CA LEU A 824 -28.47 -12.70 1.96
C LEU A 824 -28.75 -14.10 2.50
N ARG A 825 -28.48 -15.12 1.71
CA ARG A 825 -28.56 -16.54 2.10
C ARG A 825 -27.27 -17.24 1.73
N LEU A 826 -26.71 -18.01 2.66
CA LEU A 826 -25.58 -18.90 2.41
C LEU A 826 -25.94 -19.91 1.30
N GLN A 827 -25.05 -20.06 0.31
CA GLN A 827 -25.20 -21.05 -0.75
C GLN A 827 -24.93 -22.48 -0.22
N PRO A 828 -25.37 -23.53 -0.94
CA PRO A 828 -24.92 -24.89 -0.66
C PRO A 828 -23.39 -24.97 -0.68
N TRP A 829 -22.81 -25.82 0.17
CA TRP A 829 -21.37 -26.01 0.21
C TRP A 829 -20.85 -26.53 -1.15
N ASN A 830 -19.70 -26.01 -1.58
CA ASN A 830 -19.13 -26.17 -2.92
C ASN A 830 -19.98 -25.62 -4.10
N ALA A 831 -20.88 -24.66 -3.86
CA ALA A 831 -21.44 -23.87 -4.96
C ALA A 831 -20.33 -23.13 -5.73
N ARG A 832 -20.38 -23.18 -7.07
CA ARG A 832 -19.45 -22.46 -7.95
C ARG A 832 -19.92 -21.03 -8.19
N LEU A 833 -18.96 -20.10 -8.20
CA LEU A 833 -19.14 -18.68 -8.53
C LEU A 833 -19.28 -18.48 -10.05
N GLY A 834 -18.94 -17.30 -10.58
CA GLY A 834 -19.10 -16.97 -11.99
C GLY A 834 -20.53 -16.55 -12.28
N SER A 835 -20.76 -15.24 -12.28
CA SER A 835 -22.07 -14.63 -12.51
C SER A 835 -22.42 -14.52 -14.00
N GLN A 836 -23.71 -14.67 -14.34
CA GLN A 836 -24.29 -14.35 -15.65
C GLN A 836 -25.27 -13.19 -15.51
N ILE A 837 -25.11 -12.15 -16.34
CA ILE A 837 -25.98 -10.97 -16.35
C ILE A 837 -27.37 -11.34 -16.87
N THR A 838 -28.39 -11.09 -16.06
CA THR A 838 -29.81 -11.35 -16.36
C THR A 838 -30.58 -10.08 -16.71
N GLU A 839 -30.30 -8.94 -16.04
CA GLU A 839 -30.76 -7.62 -16.47
C GLU A 839 -29.58 -6.81 -17.04
N ALA A 840 -29.57 -6.65 -18.35
CA ALA A 840 -28.51 -5.99 -19.12
C ALA A 840 -28.79 -4.50 -19.45
N ARG A 841 -29.89 -3.94 -18.95
CA ARG A 841 -30.28 -2.52 -19.12
C ARG A 841 -30.16 -1.69 -17.84
N HIS A 842 -29.71 -2.28 -16.74
CA HIS A 842 -29.46 -1.54 -15.51
C HIS A 842 -28.16 -0.72 -15.64
N PRO A 843 -28.05 0.50 -15.06
CA PRO A 843 -26.84 1.33 -15.20
C PRO A 843 -25.51 0.63 -14.81
N ILE A 844 -25.57 -0.34 -13.88
CA ILE A 844 -24.42 -1.17 -13.47
C ILE A 844 -23.95 -2.11 -14.58
N THR A 845 -24.88 -2.68 -15.37
CA THR A 845 -24.62 -3.78 -16.31
C THR A 845 -24.66 -3.37 -17.78
N GLU A 846 -25.30 -2.25 -18.13
CA GLU A 846 -25.44 -1.76 -19.52
C GLU A 846 -24.10 -1.51 -20.26
N ARG A 847 -23.00 -1.36 -19.49
CA ARG A 847 -21.64 -1.15 -20.01
C ARG A 847 -20.91 -2.45 -20.36
N LEU A 848 -21.39 -3.62 -19.91
CA LEU A 848 -20.83 -4.94 -20.19
C LEU A 848 -21.21 -5.42 -21.61
N ARG A 849 -20.67 -4.73 -22.63
CA ARG A 849 -21.05 -4.94 -24.03
C ARG A 849 -20.56 -6.27 -24.63
N ASN A 850 -19.42 -6.77 -24.17
CA ASN A 850 -18.73 -7.91 -24.78
C ASN A 850 -18.83 -9.20 -23.96
N SER A 851 -19.24 -9.13 -22.69
CA SER A 851 -19.41 -10.30 -21.82
C SER A 851 -20.74 -10.24 -21.08
N LYS A 852 -21.55 -11.30 -21.23
CA LYS A 852 -22.70 -11.56 -20.33
C LYS A 852 -22.29 -12.26 -19.03
N ARG A 853 -20.99 -12.37 -18.76
CA ARG A 853 -20.40 -13.08 -17.62
C ARG A 853 -19.47 -12.18 -16.83
N VAL A 854 -19.46 -12.34 -15.51
CA VAL A 854 -18.60 -11.63 -14.55
C VAL A 854 -18.00 -12.67 -13.61
N GLY A 855 -16.70 -12.54 -13.32
CA GLY A 855 -16.00 -13.48 -12.44
C GLY A 855 -15.65 -14.82 -13.07
N GLN A 856 -15.20 -15.74 -12.22
CA GLN A 856 -14.64 -17.04 -12.61
C GLN A 856 -15.52 -18.18 -12.08
N ASP A 857 -15.60 -19.27 -12.84
CA ASP A 857 -16.35 -20.48 -12.47
C ASP A 857 -15.52 -21.34 -11.49
N GLU A 858 -15.32 -20.81 -10.28
CA GLU A 858 -14.49 -21.39 -9.22
C GLU A 858 -15.32 -21.72 -7.96
N VAL A 859 -14.78 -22.56 -7.07
CA VAL A 859 -15.46 -22.94 -5.82
C VAL A 859 -14.88 -22.18 -4.63
N ILE A 860 -15.65 -21.26 -4.05
CA ILE A 860 -15.30 -20.54 -2.83
C ILE A 860 -16.41 -20.71 -1.78
N ASN A 861 -16.01 -21.13 -0.58
CA ASN A 861 -16.86 -21.24 0.60
C ASN A 861 -16.35 -20.31 1.72
N PRO A 862 -17.23 -19.60 2.44
CA PRO A 862 -18.66 -19.46 2.18
C PRO A 862 -18.92 -18.64 0.90
N SER A 863 -20.10 -18.79 0.29
CA SER A 863 -20.58 -17.85 -0.73
C SER A 863 -22.06 -17.58 -0.50
N TYR A 864 -22.52 -16.41 -0.95
CA TYR A 864 -23.84 -15.88 -0.61
C TYR A 864 -24.62 -15.50 -1.86
N ALA A 865 -25.91 -15.82 -1.87
CA ALA A 865 -26.87 -15.39 -2.88
C ALA A 865 -27.93 -14.49 -2.25
N VAL A 866 -28.48 -13.56 -3.02
CA VAL A 866 -29.53 -12.66 -2.54
C VAL A 866 -30.87 -13.41 -2.51
N SER A 867 -31.58 -13.29 -1.39
CA SER A 867 -32.90 -13.90 -1.15
C SER A 867 -33.99 -12.88 -0.83
N ASP A 868 -33.65 -11.59 -0.88
CA ASP A 868 -34.56 -10.48 -0.62
C ASP A 868 -35.56 -10.28 -1.76
N PRO A 869 -36.88 -10.46 -1.54
CA PRO A 869 -37.91 -10.28 -2.57
C PRO A 869 -38.15 -8.81 -2.94
N GLN A 870 -37.44 -7.85 -2.33
CA GLN A 870 -37.46 -6.43 -2.69
C GLN A 870 -36.19 -5.98 -3.43
N ALA A 871 -35.20 -6.86 -3.61
CA ALA A 871 -34.02 -6.57 -4.41
C ALA A 871 -34.30 -6.80 -5.92
N THR A 872 -33.72 -5.96 -6.76
CA THR A 872 -33.69 -6.14 -8.22
C THR A 872 -32.44 -6.93 -8.57
N VAL A 873 -32.62 -8.17 -9.04
CA VAL A 873 -31.53 -9.05 -9.48
C VAL A 873 -31.00 -8.57 -10.83
N LEU A 874 -29.68 -8.47 -10.95
CA LEU A 874 -28.97 -8.06 -12.17
C LEU A 874 -28.13 -9.20 -12.75
N ALA A 875 -27.67 -10.12 -11.91
CA ALA A 875 -26.96 -11.34 -12.32
C ALA A 875 -27.26 -12.52 -11.39
N GLU A 876 -27.11 -13.72 -11.91
CA GLU A 876 -27.28 -15.01 -11.22
C GLU A 876 -26.02 -15.86 -11.39
N TYR A 877 -25.69 -16.72 -10.41
CA TYR A 877 -24.57 -17.66 -10.56
C TYR A 877 -24.88 -18.70 -11.65
N GLN A 878 -23.94 -18.89 -12.58
CA GLN A 878 -24.09 -19.80 -13.72
C GLN A 878 -24.34 -21.26 -13.32
N SER A 879 -23.85 -21.65 -12.14
CA SER A 879 -23.90 -23.02 -11.64
C SER A 879 -25.27 -23.44 -11.10
N ASN A 880 -26.11 -22.50 -10.68
CA ASN A 880 -27.34 -22.81 -9.93
C ASN A 880 -28.51 -21.82 -10.10
N GLY A 881 -28.33 -20.70 -10.83
CA GLY A 881 -29.38 -19.68 -11.03
C GLY A 881 -29.71 -18.84 -9.79
N ALA A 882 -28.89 -18.89 -8.73
CA ALA A 882 -29.13 -18.10 -7.53
C ALA A 882 -28.63 -16.65 -7.71
N PRO A 883 -29.37 -15.61 -7.27
CA PRO A 883 -28.98 -14.21 -7.45
C PRO A 883 -27.60 -13.85 -6.87
N SER A 884 -26.68 -13.43 -7.74
CA SER A 884 -25.28 -13.14 -7.39
C SER A 884 -24.94 -11.65 -7.42
N LEU A 885 -25.65 -10.85 -8.22
CA LEU A 885 -25.59 -9.38 -8.18
C LEU A 885 -27.01 -8.83 -8.09
N ALA A 886 -27.27 -7.99 -7.08
CA ALA A 886 -28.55 -7.32 -6.93
C ALA A 886 -28.42 -5.92 -6.32
N VAL A 887 -29.47 -5.11 -6.49
CA VAL A 887 -29.61 -3.78 -5.89
C VAL A 887 -30.92 -3.63 -5.13
N ARG A 888 -30.95 -2.80 -4.09
CA ARG A 888 -32.17 -2.44 -3.36
C ARG A 888 -32.21 -0.95 -3.06
N GLU A 889 -33.32 -0.31 -3.41
CA GLU A 889 -33.58 1.09 -3.05
C GLU A 889 -34.46 1.14 -1.79
N HIS A 890 -33.94 1.76 -0.73
CA HIS A 890 -34.60 1.82 0.56
C HIS A 890 -35.55 3.02 0.66
N PRO A 891 -36.64 2.95 1.44
CA PRO A 891 -37.57 4.08 1.64
C PRO A 891 -36.95 5.38 2.17
N GLY A 892 -35.76 5.31 2.79
CA GLY A 892 -34.96 6.48 3.18
C GLY A 892 -34.28 7.21 1.99
N GLY A 893 -34.35 6.65 0.78
CA GLY A 893 -33.69 7.16 -0.42
C GLY A 893 -32.20 6.84 -0.50
N TRP A 894 -31.75 5.78 0.16
CA TRP A 894 -30.40 5.21 0.02
C TRP A 894 -30.44 3.91 -0.77
N LYS A 895 -29.34 3.56 -1.42
CA LYS A 895 -29.20 2.41 -2.32
C LYS A 895 -28.23 1.39 -1.72
N SER A 896 -28.57 0.11 -1.73
CA SER A 896 -27.65 -0.99 -1.45
C SER A 896 -27.34 -1.78 -2.72
N VAL A 897 -26.09 -2.22 -2.88
CA VAL A 897 -25.61 -3.07 -3.97
C VAL A 897 -24.78 -4.21 -3.37
N PHE A 898 -25.01 -5.45 -3.81
CA PHE A 898 -24.25 -6.61 -3.35
C PHE A 898 -23.65 -7.37 -4.54
N PHE A 899 -22.34 -7.59 -4.51
CA PHE A 899 -21.58 -8.41 -5.45
C PHE A 899 -21.16 -9.71 -4.74
N GLY A 900 -21.80 -10.83 -5.07
CA GLY A 900 -21.47 -12.15 -4.51
C GLY A 900 -20.24 -12.82 -5.14
N ASP A 901 -19.81 -12.34 -6.30
CA ASP A 901 -18.54 -12.71 -6.93
C ASP A 901 -17.45 -11.70 -6.55
N PRO A 902 -16.23 -12.12 -6.15
CA PRO A 902 -15.15 -11.22 -5.75
C PRO A 902 -14.52 -10.45 -6.93
N HIS A 903 -14.89 -10.74 -8.18
CA HIS A 903 -14.35 -10.07 -9.36
C HIS A 903 -15.16 -8.84 -9.78
N LEU A 904 -14.51 -7.69 -9.79
CA LEU A 904 -15.00 -6.48 -10.46
C LEU A 904 -14.32 -6.26 -11.81
N THR A 905 -14.88 -5.37 -12.63
CA THR A 905 -14.28 -4.87 -13.87
C THR A 905 -14.42 -3.36 -13.95
N VAL A 906 -13.69 -2.70 -14.85
CA VAL A 906 -13.75 -1.24 -15.03
C VAL A 906 -15.14 -0.80 -15.51
N GLU A 907 -15.82 -1.60 -16.34
CA GLU A 907 -17.18 -1.35 -16.82
C GLU A 907 -18.22 -1.48 -15.70
N LEU A 908 -18.08 -2.48 -14.82
CA LEU A 908 -18.91 -2.63 -13.62
C LEU A 908 -18.72 -1.45 -12.66
N LEU A 909 -17.48 -1.04 -12.41
CA LEU A 909 -17.18 0.11 -11.56
C LEU A 909 -17.78 1.39 -12.14
N ARG A 910 -17.58 1.68 -13.44
CA ARG A 910 -18.22 2.83 -14.10
C ARG A 910 -19.75 2.73 -14.14
N GLY A 911 -20.31 1.53 -14.19
CA GLY A 911 -21.75 1.32 -14.08
C GLY A 911 -22.29 1.59 -12.68
N LEU A 912 -21.59 1.12 -11.65
CA LEU A 912 -21.85 1.41 -10.24
C LEU A 912 -21.72 2.90 -9.95
N TYR A 913 -20.71 3.57 -10.50
CA TYR A 913 -20.52 5.01 -10.40
C TYR A 913 -21.70 5.76 -11.01
N HIS A 914 -22.15 5.37 -12.21
CA HIS A 914 -23.33 5.96 -12.82
C HIS A 914 -24.60 5.74 -11.99
N TYR A 915 -24.78 4.54 -11.43
CA TYR A 915 -25.89 4.22 -10.52
C TYR A 915 -25.82 5.00 -9.19
N ALA A 916 -24.63 5.39 -8.73
CA ALA A 916 -24.39 6.13 -7.50
C ALA A 916 -24.23 7.66 -7.70
N ASP A 917 -24.55 8.19 -8.89
CA ASP A 917 -24.45 9.62 -9.23
C ASP A 917 -23.01 10.20 -9.09
N VAL A 918 -22.00 9.32 -9.21
CA VAL A 918 -20.56 9.62 -9.23
C VAL A 918 -20.13 10.08 -10.63
N PRO A 919 -19.40 11.21 -10.78
CA PRO A 919 -18.89 11.68 -12.05
C PRO A 919 -17.70 10.83 -12.51
N ILE A 920 -17.68 10.55 -13.81
CA ILE A 920 -16.59 9.84 -14.48
C ILE A 920 -15.78 10.91 -15.24
N CYS A 921 -14.55 11.14 -14.79
CA CYS A 921 -13.62 12.15 -15.30
C CYS A 921 -12.83 11.65 -16.52
N ASP A 922 -12.43 10.37 -16.52
CA ASP A 922 -11.99 9.64 -17.72
C ASP A 922 -12.83 8.38 -17.96
N SER A 923 -13.10 8.08 -19.23
CA SER A 923 -13.82 6.89 -19.67
C SER A 923 -13.05 6.07 -20.73
N GLN A 924 -11.72 6.14 -20.74
CA GLN A 924 -10.84 5.57 -21.77
C GLN A 924 -9.75 4.65 -21.18
N ASP A 925 -9.88 4.25 -19.91
CA ASP A 925 -9.01 3.29 -19.20
C ASP A 925 -7.58 3.79 -18.95
N ASP A 926 -7.39 5.11 -19.03
CA ASP A 926 -6.23 5.79 -18.47
C ASP A 926 -6.18 5.59 -16.95
N ILE A 927 -4.99 5.73 -16.36
CA ILE A 927 -4.88 5.83 -14.90
C ILE A 927 -5.21 7.27 -14.52
N ALA A 928 -6.24 7.45 -13.70
CA ALA A 928 -6.70 8.74 -13.23
C ALA A 928 -6.62 8.85 -11.69
N TYR A 929 -5.97 9.90 -11.20
CA TYR A 929 -6.06 10.33 -9.80
C TYR A 929 -6.80 11.67 -9.78
N VAL A 930 -7.82 11.80 -8.93
CA VAL A 930 -8.76 12.95 -8.97
C VAL A 930 -9.12 13.39 -7.55
N GLY A 931 -8.70 14.60 -7.17
CA GLY A 931 -8.98 15.17 -5.85
C GLY A 931 -8.67 16.67 -5.78
N ASP A 932 -9.46 17.40 -5.00
CA ASP A 932 -9.11 18.74 -4.47
C ASP A 932 -8.63 19.81 -5.47
N GLY A 933 -9.14 19.79 -6.71
CA GLY A 933 -8.71 20.72 -7.76
C GLY A 933 -7.60 20.20 -8.67
N ALA A 934 -7.23 18.93 -8.57
CA ALA A 934 -6.24 18.27 -9.43
C ALA A 934 -6.79 16.98 -10.09
N LEU A 935 -6.46 16.81 -11.37
CA LEU A 935 -6.68 15.60 -12.17
C LEU A 935 -5.35 15.23 -12.80
N LEU A 936 -4.78 14.13 -12.34
CA LEU A 936 -3.65 13.51 -13.02
C LEU A 936 -4.17 12.40 -13.94
N VAL A 937 -3.72 12.40 -15.18
CA VAL A 937 -3.98 11.34 -16.17
C VAL A 937 -2.65 10.78 -16.65
N HIS A 938 -2.45 9.47 -16.51
CA HIS A 938 -1.35 8.73 -17.13
C HIS A 938 -1.91 7.76 -18.19
N ALA A 939 -1.59 8.02 -19.45
CA ALA A 939 -2.25 7.38 -20.58
C ALA A 939 -1.46 6.15 -21.08
N PRO A 940 -1.98 4.91 -21.01
CA PRO A 940 -1.29 3.74 -21.53
C PRO A 940 -1.16 3.74 -23.07
N PHE A 941 -2.05 4.43 -23.79
CA PHE A 941 -2.03 4.52 -25.27
C PHE A 941 -2.24 5.95 -25.79
N THR A 942 -1.67 6.24 -26.97
CA THR A 942 -1.76 7.55 -27.62
C THR A 942 -3.18 7.83 -28.13
N GLY A 943 -3.69 9.04 -27.92
CA GLY A 943 -4.90 9.54 -28.57
C GLY A 943 -5.48 10.80 -27.95
N GLN A 944 -6.55 11.31 -28.55
CA GLN A 944 -7.35 12.35 -27.92
C GLN A 944 -8.12 11.78 -26.73
N ARG A 945 -8.24 12.57 -25.65
CA ARG A 945 -9.20 12.35 -24.56
C ARG A 945 -10.21 13.47 -24.50
N THR A 946 -11.42 13.18 -24.01
CA THR A 946 -12.38 14.19 -23.56
C THR A 946 -12.59 14.00 -22.07
N LEU A 947 -11.87 14.80 -21.28
CA LEU A 947 -11.84 14.71 -19.82
C LEU A 947 -12.95 15.57 -19.23
N TRP A 948 -13.59 15.07 -18.17
CA TRP A 948 -14.69 15.73 -17.47
C TRP A 948 -14.29 16.14 -16.06
N LEU A 949 -14.98 17.16 -15.55
CA LEU A 949 -14.81 17.69 -14.21
C LEU A 949 -16.08 17.43 -13.37
N PRO A 950 -15.96 17.26 -12.04
CA PRO A 950 -17.12 17.11 -11.15
C PRO A 950 -18.01 18.37 -11.12
N GLN A 951 -17.45 19.55 -11.40
CA GLN A 951 -18.14 20.83 -11.45
C GLN A 951 -17.70 21.68 -12.65
N ARG A 952 -18.32 22.86 -12.86
CA ARG A 952 -17.79 23.83 -13.83
C ARG A 952 -16.59 24.52 -13.20
N ALA A 953 -15.48 24.63 -13.92
CA ALA A 953 -14.29 25.31 -13.44
C ALA A 953 -13.44 25.88 -14.59
N THR A 954 -12.41 26.65 -14.24
CA THR A 954 -11.34 27.05 -15.15
C THR A 954 -10.17 26.09 -15.00
N VAL A 955 -9.61 25.61 -16.12
CA VAL A 955 -8.61 24.53 -16.16
C VAL A 955 -7.28 25.05 -16.69
N TYR A 956 -6.21 24.75 -15.97
CA TYR A 956 -4.83 25.01 -16.31
C TYR A 956 -4.10 23.69 -16.57
N ASP A 957 -3.44 23.57 -17.72
CA ASP A 957 -2.53 22.45 -18.03
C ASP A 957 -1.15 22.79 -17.45
N ALA A 958 -0.67 21.96 -16.52
CA ALA A 958 0.59 22.17 -15.81
C ALA A 958 1.85 21.80 -16.62
N ALA A 959 1.70 21.10 -17.73
CA ALA A 959 2.79 20.75 -18.64
C ALA A 959 2.86 21.70 -19.85
N GLU A 960 1.74 22.30 -20.25
CA GLU A 960 1.66 23.28 -21.34
C GLU A 960 1.60 24.74 -20.86
N HIS A 961 1.62 24.96 -19.53
CA HIS A 961 1.59 26.26 -18.85
C HIS A 961 0.53 27.24 -19.38
N ARG A 962 -0.67 26.72 -19.66
CA ARG A 962 -1.76 27.51 -20.26
C ARG A 962 -3.14 27.15 -19.70
N ILE A 963 -4.03 28.13 -19.70
CA ILE A 963 -5.45 27.92 -19.37
C ILE A 963 -6.15 27.32 -20.60
N ILE A 964 -6.56 26.05 -20.51
CA ILE A 964 -7.14 25.26 -21.62
C ILE A 964 -8.67 25.27 -21.64
N GLY A 965 -9.32 25.78 -20.58
CA GLY A 965 -10.78 25.91 -20.50
C GLY A 965 -11.20 26.88 -19.41
N VAL A 966 -12.35 27.54 -19.60
CA VAL A 966 -12.90 28.53 -18.67
C VAL A 966 -14.38 28.22 -18.45
N ASP A 967 -14.83 28.14 -17.20
CA ASP A 967 -16.23 27.83 -16.83
C ASP A 967 -16.79 26.58 -17.57
N THR A 968 -15.98 25.52 -17.70
CA THR A 968 -16.34 24.30 -18.45
C THR A 968 -16.54 23.11 -17.53
N ARG A 969 -17.36 22.13 -17.95
CA ARG A 969 -17.45 20.78 -17.34
C ARG A 969 -16.55 19.74 -18.02
N SER A 970 -16.00 20.06 -19.19
CA SER A 970 -15.09 19.15 -19.90
C SER A 970 -14.15 19.89 -20.84
N PHE A 971 -13.04 19.25 -21.15
CA PHE A 971 -12.01 19.75 -22.04
C PHE A 971 -11.42 18.59 -22.84
N ARG A 972 -10.59 18.92 -23.85
CA ARG A 972 -9.93 17.92 -24.69
C ARG A 972 -8.42 18.07 -24.56
N ALA A 973 -7.75 16.97 -24.30
CA ALA A 973 -6.28 16.87 -24.28
C ALA A 973 -5.83 15.81 -25.28
N PHE A 974 -4.67 16.00 -25.91
CA PHE A 974 -4.00 14.95 -26.67
C PHE A 974 -2.93 14.32 -25.80
N LEU A 975 -3.05 13.04 -25.52
CA LEU A 975 -2.14 12.29 -24.65
C LEU A 975 -1.34 11.29 -25.51
N ARG A 976 -0.04 11.16 -25.24
CA ARG A 976 0.82 10.14 -25.85
C ARG A 976 0.88 8.92 -24.92
N ALA A 977 1.04 7.74 -25.49
CA ALA A 977 1.28 6.51 -24.73
C ALA A 977 2.42 6.69 -23.72
N ARG A 978 2.23 6.17 -22.51
CA ARG A 978 3.17 6.24 -21.37
C ARG A 978 3.52 7.65 -20.90
N THR A 979 2.74 8.68 -21.28
CA THR A 979 2.93 10.06 -20.79
C THR A 979 1.89 10.46 -19.76
N THR A 980 2.28 11.42 -18.92
CA THR A 980 1.45 11.98 -17.85
C THR A 980 1.03 13.41 -18.17
N ARG A 981 -0.15 13.81 -17.70
CA ARG A 981 -0.57 15.21 -17.58
C ARG A 981 -1.19 15.45 -16.21
N LEU A 982 -0.88 16.61 -15.65
CA LEU A 982 -1.54 17.16 -14.46
C LEU A 982 -2.34 18.38 -14.89
N PHE A 983 -3.64 18.33 -14.64
CA PHE A 983 -4.55 19.45 -14.86
C PHE A 983 -4.98 19.99 -13.49
N LEU A 984 -4.82 21.29 -13.28
CA LEU A 984 -5.33 21.97 -12.09
C LEU A 984 -6.60 22.74 -12.48
N TRP A 985 -7.59 22.79 -11.60
CA TRP A 985 -8.76 23.65 -11.78
C TRP A 985 -9.15 24.40 -10.51
N GLY A 986 -9.88 25.49 -10.73
CA GLY A 986 -10.47 26.28 -9.67
C GLY A 986 -11.40 27.34 -10.22
N GLU A 987 -11.76 28.29 -9.36
CA GLU A 987 -12.53 29.46 -9.77
C GLU A 987 -11.78 30.32 -10.79
N ARG A 988 -12.53 30.94 -11.71
CA ARG A 988 -11.95 31.71 -12.83
C ARG A 988 -10.97 32.78 -12.36
N GLU A 989 -11.35 33.54 -11.34
CA GLU A 989 -10.53 34.63 -10.79
C GLU A 989 -9.32 34.07 -10.03
N ALA A 990 -9.47 32.96 -9.32
CA ALA A 990 -8.38 32.30 -8.61
C ALA A 990 -7.32 31.74 -9.59
N VAL A 991 -7.73 31.02 -10.64
CA VAL A 991 -6.81 30.49 -11.66
C VAL A 991 -6.11 31.63 -12.41
N GLN A 992 -6.83 32.69 -12.78
CA GLN A 992 -6.23 33.83 -13.46
C GLN A 992 -5.24 34.59 -12.55
N ALA A 993 -5.57 34.81 -11.28
CA ALA A 993 -4.70 35.51 -10.34
C ALA A 993 -3.47 34.68 -9.92
N ALA A 994 -3.63 33.36 -9.72
CA ALA A 994 -2.55 32.50 -9.23
C ALA A 994 -1.56 32.07 -10.33
N THR A 995 -1.95 32.16 -11.60
CA THR A 995 -1.08 31.88 -12.78
C THR A 995 -0.59 33.16 -13.47
N GLY A 996 -1.32 34.28 -13.38
CA GLY A 996 -1.05 35.51 -14.13
C GLY A 996 -1.31 35.43 -15.64
N LEU A 997 -1.82 34.30 -16.13
CA LEU A 997 -1.99 34.03 -17.57
C LEU A 997 -3.21 34.74 -18.15
N PRO A 998 -3.19 35.10 -19.46
CA PRO A 998 -4.40 35.45 -20.16
C PRO A 998 -5.36 34.25 -20.14
N LEU A 999 -6.62 34.50 -19.82
CA LEU A 999 -7.69 33.55 -20.15
C LEU A 999 -7.68 33.36 -21.68
N PRO A 1000 -7.91 32.14 -22.20
CA PRO A 1000 -8.10 31.96 -23.62
C PRO A 1000 -9.25 32.88 -24.05
N SER A 1001 -9.03 33.63 -25.14
CA SER A 1001 -10.12 34.26 -25.86
C SER A 1001 -11.18 33.19 -26.10
N GLY A 1002 -12.40 33.41 -25.58
CA GLY A 1002 -13.53 32.51 -25.80
C GLY A 1002 -13.64 32.24 -27.30
N PRO A 1003 -13.98 31.00 -27.71
CA PRO A 1003 -13.74 30.51 -29.05
C PRO A 1003 -14.18 31.56 -30.08
N GLU A 1004 -13.26 31.96 -30.96
CA GLU A 1004 -13.66 32.78 -32.10
C GLU A 1004 -14.86 32.07 -32.73
N PRO A 1005 -16.01 32.76 -32.91
CA PRO A 1005 -17.12 32.15 -33.60
C PRO A 1005 -16.60 31.79 -34.99
N LEU A 1006 -16.43 30.49 -35.24
CA LEU A 1006 -15.91 29.94 -36.51
C LEU A 1006 -16.49 30.75 -37.63
N ALA A 1007 -15.64 31.56 -38.28
CA ALA A 1007 -16.10 32.64 -39.13
C ALA A 1007 -16.97 32.03 -40.22
N VAL A 1008 -18.30 32.18 -40.07
CA VAL A 1008 -19.24 31.75 -41.09
C VAL A 1008 -18.88 32.60 -42.29
N PRO A 1009 -18.32 32.01 -43.38
CA PRO A 1009 -17.82 32.81 -44.48
C PRO A 1009 -18.99 33.61 -45.00
N GLU A 1010 -18.87 34.94 -44.97
CA GLU A 1010 -19.98 35.82 -45.36
C GLU A 1010 -20.42 35.41 -46.78
N PRO A 1011 -21.72 35.11 -46.99
CA PRO A 1011 -22.20 34.79 -48.32
C PRO A 1011 -21.92 36.02 -49.21
N PRO A 1012 -21.13 35.88 -50.30
CA PRO A 1012 -20.61 37.03 -51.01
C PRO A 1012 -21.76 37.90 -51.52
N ALA A 1013 -21.67 39.21 -51.25
CA ALA A 1013 -22.73 40.16 -51.54
C ALA A 1013 -23.11 40.13 -53.04
N LEU A 1014 -24.39 39.87 -53.31
CA LEU A 1014 -24.92 39.82 -54.67
C LEU A 1014 -24.90 41.21 -55.33
N SER A 1015 -24.01 41.40 -56.30
CA SER A 1015 -24.11 42.43 -57.32
C SER A 1015 -24.72 41.84 -58.61
N GLU A 1016 -25.83 42.41 -59.05
CA GLU A 1016 -26.59 42.02 -60.25
C GLU A 1016 -25.87 42.43 -61.58
N PRO A 1017 -26.44 42.17 -62.78
CA PRO A 1017 -26.72 40.83 -63.33
C PRO A 1017 -26.27 40.69 -64.80
N VAL A 1018 -26.10 39.45 -65.31
CA VAL A 1018 -26.04 39.18 -66.77
C VAL A 1018 -26.84 37.91 -67.09
N THR A 1019 -27.69 37.99 -68.11
CA THR A 1019 -28.65 36.93 -68.52
C THR A 1019 -28.08 35.96 -69.55
N LEU A 1020 -28.44 34.67 -69.41
CA LEU A 1020 -28.39 33.64 -70.46
C LEU A 1020 -29.66 32.76 -70.39
N PRO A 1021 -30.02 32.02 -71.46
CA PRO A 1021 -31.43 31.68 -71.76
C PRO A 1021 -32.02 30.42 -71.08
N GLU A 1022 -33.33 30.24 -71.26
CA GLU A 1022 -34.17 29.22 -70.63
C GLU A 1022 -33.87 27.76 -71.03
N PRO A 1023 -34.15 26.78 -70.14
CA PRO A 1023 -34.06 25.35 -70.43
C PRO A 1023 -35.32 24.76 -71.11
N PRO A 1024 -35.19 23.66 -71.88
CA PRO A 1024 -36.33 22.95 -72.49
C PRO A 1024 -37.19 22.16 -71.47
N PRO A 1025 -38.44 21.78 -71.83
CA PRO A 1025 -39.47 21.36 -70.87
C PRO A 1025 -39.38 19.89 -70.40
N SER A 1026 -40.01 19.61 -69.25
CA SER A 1026 -40.02 18.32 -68.56
C SER A 1026 -40.98 17.27 -69.18
N PRO A 1027 -40.60 15.98 -69.22
CA PRO A 1027 -41.53 14.86 -69.44
C PRO A 1027 -42.26 14.44 -68.15
N SER A 1028 -43.46 13.87 -68.31
CA SER A 1028 -44.38 13.43 -67.24
C SER A 1028 -44.06 12.01 -66.71
N PRO A 1029 -44.59 11.58 -65.54
CA PRO A 1029 -44.07 10.42 -64.81
C PRO A 1029 -44.46 9.06 -65.40
N ILE A 1030 -43.58 8.06 -65.19
CA ILE A 1030 -43.76 6.66 -65.62
C ILE A 1030 -44.07 5.77 -64.41
N ALA A 1031 -44.92 4.76 -64.62
CA ALA A 1031 -45.46 3.87 -63.60
C ALA A 1031 -44.44 2.84 -63.06
N PRO A 1032 -44.63 2.30 -61.83
CA PRO A 1032 -43.75 1.28 -61.26
C PRO A 1032 -43.85 -0.07 -62.03
N PRO A 1033 -42.76 -0.87 -62.06
CA PRO A 1033 -42.77 -2.21 -62.65
C PRO A 1033 -43.74 -3.17 -61.95
N ARG A 1034 -44.20 -4.19 -62.69
CA ARG A 1034 -45.01 -5.29 -62.15
C ARG A 1034 -44.12 -6.28 -61.39
N SER A 1035 -44.65 -6.84 -60.30
CA SER A 1035 -44.06 -7.98 -59.61
C SER A 1035 -44.31 -9.29 -60.38
N GLU A 1036 -43.25 -10.07 -60.62
CA GLU A 1036 -43.38 -11.48 -61.03
C GLU A 1036 -44.01 -12.33 -59.91
N SER A 1037 -44.59 -13.48 -60.26
CA SER A 1037 -45.28 -14.33 -59.29
C SER A 1037 -44.33 -15.32 -58.60
N ALA A 1038 -44.65 -15.68 -57.35
CA ALA A 1038 -43.83 -16.62 -56.59
C ALA A 1038 -43.71 -18.02 -57.24
N ALA A 1039 -44.65 -18.40 -58.12
CA ALA A 1039 -44.60 -19.66 -58.87
C ALA A 1039 -43.48 -19.66 -59.94
N GLU A 1040 -43.24 -18.52 -60.59
CA GLU A 1040 -42.19 -18.37 -61.61
C GLU A 1040 -40.80 -18.37 -60.96
N ILE A 1041 -40.68 -17.79 -59.76
CA ILE A 1041 -39.46 -17.80 -58.94
C ILE A 1041 -39.16 -19.23 -58.42
N ALA A 1042 -40.18 -19.95 -57.93
CA ALA A 1042 -40.02 -21.32 -57.45
C ALA A 1042 -39.57 -22.29 -58.57
N ALA A 1043 -40.23 -22.23 -59.74
CA ALA A 1043 -39.89 -23.08 -60.89
C ALA A 1043 -38.47 -22.82 -61.44
N ARG A 1044 -37.90 -21.64 -61.20
CA ARG A 1044 -36.49 -21.33 -61.50
C ARG A 1044 -35.53 -21.96 -60.47
N TYR A 1045 -35.90 -21.95 -59.19
CA TYR A 1045 -35.08 -22.54 -58.12
C TYR A 1045 -35.02 -24.07 -58.20
N GLU A 1046 -36.13 -24.73 -58.53
CA GLU A 1046 -36.18 -26.20 -58.69
C GLU A 1046 -35.31 -26.68 -59.86
N ARG A 1047 -35.28 -25.94 -60.99
CA ARG A 1047 -34.37 -26.25 -62.10
C ARG A 1047 -32.90 -26.18 -61.70
N GLN A 1048 -32.54 -25.16 -60.92
CA GLN A 1048 -31.15 -24.93 -60.55
C GLN A 1048 -30.61 -26.00 -59.59
N GLN A 1049 -31.46 -26.57 -58.71
CA GLN A 1049 -31.08 -27.72 -57.86
C GLN A 1049 -31.02 -29.05 -58.62
N LEU A 1050 -31.81 -29.21 -59.70
CA LEU A 1050 -31.72 -30.40 -60.57
C LEU A 1050 -30.38 -30.42 -61.34
N GLU A 1051 -29.95 -29.27 -61.87
CA GLU A 1051 -28.67 -29.16 -62.60
C GLU A 1051 -27.44 -29.44 -61.71
N GLU A 1052 -27.48 -29.06 -60.43
CA GLU A 1052 -26.38 -29.36 -59.49
C GLU A 1052 -26.34 -30.85 -59.11
N GLN A 1053 -27.49 -31.53 -58.96
CA GLN A 1053 -27.55 -32.95 -58.58
C GLN A 1053 -27.11 -33.93 -59.68
N GLU A 1054 -27.24 -33.59 -60.96
CA GLU A 1054 -26.76 -34.45 -62.07
C GLU A 1054 -25.23 -34.47 -62.19
N SER A 1055 -24.51 -33.52 -61.58
CA SER A 1055 -23.05 -33.42 -61.70
C SER A 1055 -22.24 -34.34 -60.74
N GLY A 1056 -22.91 -34.99 -59.78
CA GLY A 1056 -22.27 -35.54 -58.57
C GLY A 1056 -22.02 -37.06 -58.49
N ALA A 1057 -22.01 -37.81 -59.59
CA ALA A 1057 -21.98 -39.29 -59.52
C ALA A 1057 -21.20 -40.03 -60.64
N ALA A 1058 -19.87 -40.11 -60.52
CA ALA A 1058 -19.04 -41.09 -61.24
C ALA A 1058 -17.73 -41.42 -60.48
N GLY A 1059 -17.22 -42.65 -60.60
CA GLY A 1059 -15.90 -43.07 -60.07
C GLY A 1059 -14.75 -42.84 -61.08
N GLY A 1060 -13.53 -43.34 -60.88
CA GLY A 1060 -12.96 -44.11 -59.75
C GLY A 1060 -11.89 -45.13 -60.19
N VAL A 1061 -10.75 -45.18 -59.48
CA VAL A 1061 -9.71 -46.25 -59.44
C VAL A 1061 -8.75 -46.44 -60.65
N ALA A 1062 -7.45 -46.22 -60.39
CA ALA A 1062 -6.22 -46.79 -61.02
C ALA A 1062 -5.95 -46.52 -62.54
N GLU A 1063 -4.73 -46.63 -63.11
CA GLU A 1063 -3.47 -47.34 -62.73
C GLU A 1063 -2.17 -46.52 -62.97
N THR A 1064 -1.05 -47.00 -62.39
CA THR A 1064 0.37 -46.59 -62.60
C THR A 1064 0.98 -47.20 -63.89
N PRO A 1065 2.17 -46.79 -64.41
CA PRO A 1065 3.33 -46.10 -63.79
C PRO A 1065 3.84 -44.88 -64.66
N ALA A 1066 5.09 -44.37 -64.70
CA ALA A 1066 6.41 -44.80 -64.22
C ALA A 1066 7.47 -43.67 -64.12
N VAL A 1067 8.53 -43.95 -63.33
CA VAL A 1067 9.99 -43.74 -63.54
C VAL A 1067 10.49 -42.61 -64.48
N THR A 1068 11.50 -41.78 -64.16
CA THR A 1068 12.25 -41.41 -62.91
C THR A 1068 13.19 -40.26 -63.28
N LEU A 1069 13.35 -39.24 -62.41
CA LEU A 1069 14.66 -38.70 -61.98
C LEU A 1069 14.47 -37.67 -60.85
N GLN A 1070 15.39 -37.65 -59.88
CA GLN A 1070 15.27 -36.84 -58.67
C GLN A 1070 16.06 -35.54 -58.76
N VAL A 1071 15.55 -34.51 -58.07
CA VAL A 1071 16.39 -33.51 -57.41
C VAL A 1071 15.99 -33.56 -55.93
N SER A 1072 16.99 -33.70 -55.05
CA SER A 1072 16.81 -33.83 -53.60
C SER A 1072 16.87 -32.48 -52.88
N ASP A 1073 16.60 -32.51 -51.58
CA ASP A 1073 16.85 -31.44 -50.60
C ASP A 1073 16.01 -30.16 -50.75
N LEU A 1074 14.69 -30.31 -50.53
CA LEU A 1074 13.83 -29.21 -50.09
C LEU A 1074 12.69 -29.74 -49.19
N ALA A 1075 12.97 -29.85 -47.88
CA ALA A 1075 12.07 -30.45 -46.89
C ALA A 1075 12.17 -29.77 -45.50
N ALA A 1076 11.62 -28.56 -45.37
CA ALA A 1076 11.31 -27.91 -44.08
C ALA A 1076 10.35 -26.72 -44.32
N VAL A 1077 9.04 -26.93 -44.26
CA VAL A 1077 8.02 -25.88 -44.49
C VAL A 1077 6.84 -26.08 -43.54
N LEU A 1078 6.64 -25.09 -42.64
CA LEU A 1078 5.52 -24.96 -41.68
C LEU A 1078 5.50 -26.08 -40.59
N GLU A 1079 5.00 -25.85 -39.37
CA GLU A 1079 3.95 -24.93 -38.91
C GLU A 1079 4.31 -24.10 -37.66
N MET A 1080 3.50 -23.07 -37.38
CA MET A 1080 3.38 -22.39 -36.08
C MET A 1080 2.00 -22.72 -35.47
N PRO A 1081 1.87 -22.82 -34.15
CA PRO A 1081 0.58 -22.66 -33.49
C PRO A 1081 0.57 -21.60 -32.36
N GLU A 1082 -0.60 -20.97 -32.16
CA GLU A 1082 -0.97 -20.27 -30.93
C GLU A 1082 -1.72 -21.21 -29.96
N ALA A 1083 -1.97 -20.72 -28.75
CA ALA A 1083 -2.55 -21.39 -27.58
C ALA A 1083 -3.90 -22.15 -27.78
N ALA A 1084 -4.10 -23.23 -27.01
CA ALA A 1084 -5.17 -23.35 -25.99
C ALA A 1084 -5.24 -24.75 -25.30
N ASP A 1085 -5.52 -24.72 -23.99
CA ASP A 1085 -6.36 -25.60 -23.14
C ASP A 1085 -6.24 -27.16 -23.06
N GLU A 1086 -6.13 -27.60 -21.79
CA GLU A 1086 -6.80 -28.74 -21.10
C GLU A 1086 -6.42 -30.25 -21.32
N ALA A 1087 -6.85 -31.03 -20.31
CA ALA A 1087 -7.03 -32.49 -20.21
C ALA A 1087 -5.87 -33.43 -19.76
N ASP A 1088 -5.92 -33.77 -18.47
CA ASP A 1088 -5.63 -35.05 -17.77
C ASP A 1088 -4.96 -36.24 -18.49
N SER A 1089 -4.03 -36.88 -17.76
CA SER A 1089 -4.12 -38.34 -17.51
C SER A 1089 -3.25 -38.81 -16.32
N GLU A 1090 -3.81 -39.63 -15.44
CA GLU A 1090 -3.05 -40.38 -14.44
C GLU A 1090 -2.51 -41.67 -15.05
N VAL A 1091 -1.19 -41.90 -14.98
CA VAL A 1091 -0.59 -43.24 -15.04
C VAL A 1091 0.50 -43.33 -13.97
N SER A 1092 0.54 -44.46 -13.28
CA SER A 1092 1.50 -44.77 -12.21
C SER A 1092 2.91 -45.02 -12.73
N GLU A 1093 3.91 -44.72 -11.90
CA GLU A 1093 5.01 -45.67 -11.68
C GLU A 1093 5.64 -45.50 -10.28
N ALA A 1094 6.47 -46.46 -9.88
CA ALA A 1094 6.99 -46.61 -8.52
C ALA A 1094 8.52 -46.78 -8.51
N ASP A 1095 9.10 -46.55 -7.33
CA ASP A 1095 10.42 -47.01 -6.88
C ASP A 1095 11.71 -46.62 -7.65
N ASN A 1096 12.51 -45.83 -6.94
CA ASN A 1096 13.97 -45.92 -6.82
C ASN A 1096 14.94 -45.24 -7.83
N ALA A 1097 15.71 -44.32 -7.23
CA ALA A 1097 17.18 -44.20 -7.26
C ALA A 1097 17.89 -43.25 -8.25
N THR A 1098 18.64 -42.30 -7.66
CA THR A 1098 19.95 -41.73 -8.08
C THR A 1098 20.05 -41.15 -9.51
N THR A 1099 20.30 -39.84 -9.69
CA THR A 1099 21.63 -39.21 -9.52
C THR A 1099 21.52 -37.67 -9.65
N GLU A 1100 22.59 -36.97 -9.31
CA GLU A 1100 22.79 -35.51 -9.19
C GLU A 1100 22.55 -34.68 -10.49
N GLY A 1101 22.36 -33.35 -10.35
CA GLY A 1101 22.78 -32.40 -11.39
C GLY A 1101 21.78 -31.35 -11.89
N GLN A 1102 21.24 -30.46 -11.03
CA GLN A 1102 20.68 -29.17 -11.47
C GLN A 1102 21.13 -28.01 -10.57
N GLU A 1103 21.45 -26.87 -11.18
CA GLU A 1103 22.10 -25.73 -10.51
C GLU A 1103 21.11 -24.84 -9.75
N ALA A 1104 21.47 -24.46 -8.52
CA ALA A 1104 20.62 -23.62 -7.68
C ALA A 1104 20.79 -22.12 -8.00
N ARG A 1105 19.69 -21.38 -8.00
CA ARG A 1105 19.64 -19.92 -8.20
C ARG A 1105 20.61 -19.16 -7.27
N PRO A 1106 21.20 -18.02 -7.73
CA PRO A 1106 22.24 -17.32 -6.98
C PRO A 1106 21.75 -16.78 -5.63
N ARG A 1107 22.48 -17.12 -4.56
CA ARG A 1107 22.19 -16.70 -3.18
C ARG A 1107 22.61 -15.26 -2.92
N SER A 1108 21.88 -14.53 -2.07
CA SER A 1108 22.23 -13.17 -1.63
C SER A 1108 23.58 -13.13 -0.87
N ARG A 1109 24.17 -11.94 -0.68
CA ARG A 1109 25.46 -11.78 0.04
C ARG A 1109 25.36 -12.28 1.50
N TRP A 1110 24.20 -12.07 2.14
CA TRP A 1110 23.89 -12.59 3.47
C TRP A 1110 23.69 -14.11 3.46
N GLN A 1111 22.92 -14.65 2.52
CA GLN A 1111 22.72 -16.10 2.36
C GLN A 1111 24.04 -16.83 2.06
N ARG A 1112 24.97 -16.23 1.28
CA ARG A 1112 26.32 -16.75 1.06
C ARG A 1112 27.16 -16.78 2.36
N ARG A 1113 27.06 -15.74 3.20
CA ARG A 1113 27.66 -15.73 4.56
C ARG A 1113 27.04 -16.80 5.48
N ARG A 1114 25.70 -16.91 5.55
CA ARG A 1114 24.97 -17.91 6.36
C ARG A 1114 25.32 -19.34 5.91
N ALA A 1115 25.42 -19.58 4.60
CA ALA A 1115 25.84 -20.86 4.04
C ALA A 1115 27.31 -21.20 4.35
N ALA A 1116 28.24 -20.24 4.24
CA ALA A 1116 29.65 -20.46 4.61
C ALA A 1116 29.82 -20.72 6.12
N ALA A 1117 29.07 -20.03 6.96
CA ALA A 1117 29.03 -20.28 8.41
C ALA A 1117 28.43 -21.66 8.74
N ARG A 1118 27.38 -22.09 8.03
CA ARG A 1118 26.79 -23.43 8.17
C ARG A 1118 27.80 -24.51 7.76
N ALA A 1119 28.41 -24.40 6.59
CA ALA A 1119 29.43 -25.34 6.12
C ALA A 1119 30.64 -25.43 7.07
N ARG A 1120 31.06 -24.30 7.66
CA ARG A 1120 32.10 -24.28 8.70
C ARG A 1120 31.67 -25.01 9.98
N ARG A 1121 30.46 -24.77 10.48
CA ARG A 1121 29.90 -25.51 11.63
C ARG A 1121 29.72 -27.01 11.32
N GLU A 1122 29.36 -27.38 10.10
CA GLU A 1122 29.23 -28.77 9.65
C GLU A 1122 30.60 -29.47 9.63
N ALA A 1123 31.64 -28.80 9.14
CA ALA A 1123 33.02 -29.30 9.15
C ALA A 1123 33.60 -29.40 10.57
N GLU A 1124 33.39 -28.38 11.41
CA GLU A 1124 33.78 -28.39 12.83
C GLU A 1124 33.02 -29.47 13.62
N ARG A 1125 31.80 -29.85 13.20
CA ARG A 1125 31.02 -30.97 13.75
C ARG A 1125 31.51 -32.33 13.24
N GLN A 1126 31.86 -32.47 11.96
CA GLN A 1126 32.42 -33.71 11.43
C GLN A 1126 33.81 -34.01 12.01
N ALA A 1127 34.68 -33.01 12.15
CA ALA A 1127 35.99 -33.16 12.79
C ALA A 1127 35.86 -33.76 14.20
N ARG A 1128 34.94 -33.21 15.02
CA ARG A 1128 34.62 -33.72 16.37
C ARG A 1128 34.00 -35.11 16.39
N LEU A 1129 33.44 -35.59 15.28
CA LEU A 1129 32.91 -36.96 15.15
C LEU A 1129 34.00 -37.95 14.69
N THR A 1130 35.06 -37.49 14.04
CA THR A 1130 36.21 -38.33 13.62
C THR A 1130 37.27 -38.54 14.71
N GLU A 1131 37.33 -37.69 15.75
CA GLU A 1131 38.33 -37.77 16.82
C GLU A 1131 37.91 -38.65 18.03
N GLY A 1132 36.92 -39.53 17.85
CA GLY A 1132 36.16 -40.18 18.94
C GLY A 1132 36.31 -41.70 19.12
N ALA A 1133 37.53 -42.26 19.14
CA ALA A 1133 37.77 -43.66 19.52
C ALA A 1133 39.10 -43.83 20.30
N PRO A 1134 39.12 -44.52 21.46
CA PRO A 1134 40.29 -44.49 22.36
C PRO A 1134 41.21 -45.72 22.30
N GLU A 1135 42.52 -45.49 22.50
CA GLU A 1135 43.43 -46.46 23.14
C GLU A 1135 44.20 -45.78 24.31
N SER A 1136 44.83 -46.59 25.17
CA SER A 1136 45.18 -46.21 26.55
C SER A 1136 46.56 -45.56 26.74
N GLY A 1137 46.67 -44.54 27.61
CA GLY A 1137 47.97 -43.97 28.01
C GLY A 1137 47.95 -42.97 29.18
N SER A 1138 48.21 -43.44 30.39
CA SER A 1138 48.40 -42.70 31.66
C SER A 1138 49.19 -41.36 31.59
N ALA A 1139 48.60 -40.26 32.08
CA ALA A 1139 49.16 -39.35 33.11
C ALA A 1139 48.15 -38.24 33.49
N ALA A 1140 48.25 -37.67 34.70
CA ALA A 1140 47.33 -36.62 35.20
C ALA A 1140 48.03 -35.27 35.41
N ASN A 1141 47.29 -34.18 35.20
CA ASN A 1141 47.53 -32.85 35.76
C ASN A 1141 46.17 -32.17 36.04
N PRO A 1142 46.03 -31.36 37.10
CA PRO A 1142 44.77 -30.72 37.45
C PRO A 1142 44.45 -29.50 36.57
N PRO A 1143 43.16 -29.14 36.38
CA PRO A 1143 42.76 -27.94 35.65
C PRO A 1143 43.08 -26.66 36.44
N LEU A 1144 43.29 -25.56 35.70
CA LEU A 1144 43.47 -24.21 36.24
C LEU A 1144 42.17 -23.65 36.82
N ASP A 1145 42.24 -23.03 37.99
CA ASP A 1145 41.13 -22.28 38.59
C ASP A 1145 41.00 -20.90 37.93
N ILE A 1146 39.86 -20.66 37.29
CA ILE A 1146 39.56 -19.41 36.57
C ILE A 1146 39.14 -18.29 37.54
N ALA A 1147 38.78 -18.60 38.80
CA ALA A 1147 38.42 -17.61 39.81
C ALA A 1147 39.59 -16.68 40.20
N ALA A 1148 40.83 -17.03 39.86
CA ALA A 1148 42.03 -16.25 40.17
C ALA A 1148 42.30 -15.06 39.22
N LEU A 1149 41.50 -14.87 38.14
CA LEU A 1149 41.83 -13.93 37.06
C LEU A 1149 41.04 -12.61 37.03
N LEU A 1150 39.91 -12.49 37.73
CA LEU A 1150 39.06 -11.27 37.72
C LEU A 1150 38.42 -11.05 39.12
N PRO A 1151 38.93 -10.13 39.96
CA PRO A 1151 38.50 -10.01 41.35
C PRO A 1151 37.22 -9.18 41.59
N ASP A 1152 36.87 -8.25 40.70
CA ASP A 1152 35.86 -7.21 40.95
C ASP A 1152 34.57 -7.39 40.13
N LEU A 1153 33.76 -8.38 40.50
CA LEU A 1153 32.37 -8.52 40.03
C LEU A 1153 31.39 -8.60 41.22
N PRO A 1154 30.36 -7.72 41.29
CA PRO A 1154 29.40 -7.74 42.39
C PRO A 1154 28.46 -8.97 42.30
N PRO A 1155 28.03 -9.54 43.45
CA PRO A 1155 27.34 -10.82 43.48
C PRO A 1155 25.89 -10.74 42.95
N ARG A 1156 25.56 -11.65 42.02
CA ARG A 1156 24.17 -11.92 41.62
C ARG A 1156 23.38 -12.52 42.80
N ARG A 1157 22.13 -12.10 42.98
CA ARG A 1157 21.19 -12.74 43.92
C ARG A 1157 20.69 -14.08 43.34
N PRO A 1158 20.63 -15.17 44.12
CA PRO A 1158 20.00 -16.42 43.67
C PRO A 1158 18.47 -16.38 43.83
N SER A 1159 17.75 -16.89 42.84
CA SER A 1159 16.33 -17.27 42.98
C SER A 1159 16.23 -18.70 43.55
N PRO A 1160 15.18 -19.02 44.34
CA PRO A 1160 15.04 -20.32 44.97
C PRO A 1160 14.60 -21.41 43.98
N ASN A 1161 15.13 -22.62 44.12
CA ASN A 1161 14.72 -23.82 43.38
C ASN A 1161 14.16 -24.87 44.36
N PRO A 1162 12.87 -25.29 44.27
CA PRO A 1162 12.22 -26.06 45.33
C PRO A 1162 12.05 -27.56 45.00
N GLN A 1163 12.93 -28.42 45.52
CA GLN A 1163 12.67 -29.86 45.66
C GLN A 1163 13.26 -30.43 46.97
N GLU A 1164 12.71 -31.58 47.38
CA GLU A 1164 13.08 -32.44 48.52
C GLU A 1164 12.85 -31.92 49.97
N SER A 1165 11.70 -32.29 50.54
CA SER A 1165 11.65 -32.82 51.91
C SER A 1165 10.49 -33.84 52.04
N LEU A 1166 10.82 -35.13 52.12
CA LEU A 1166 9.86 -36.22 52.35
C LEU A 1166 9.62 -36.45 53.84
N THR A 1167 8.35 -36.59 54.26
CA THR A 1167 7.97 -37.30 55.50
C THR A 1167 6.64 -38.04 55.34
N GLU A 1168 6.75 -39.36 55.21
CA GLU A 1168 5.73 -40.37 55.54
C GLU A 1168 6.22 -41.10 56.84
N PRO A 1169 5.51 -42.07 57.49
CA PRO A 1169 4.64 -43.10 56.88
C PRO A 1169 3.39 -43.52 57.71
N GLU A 1170 2.79 -44.64 57.25
CA GLU A 1170 1.89 -45.61 57.92
C GLU A 1170 0.36 -45.39 57.88
N ALA A 1171 -0.48 -46.43 57.71
CA ALA A 1171 -0.33 -47.73 57.01
C ALA A 1171 -1.68 -48.50 57.05
N ARG A 1172 -2.11 -49.11 55.93
CA ARG A 1172 -2.85 -50.40 55.88
C ARG A 1172 -3.04 -50.91 54.44
N ALA A 1173 -2.98 -52.23 54.28
CA ALA A 1173 -3.10 -52.98 53.02
C ALA A 1173 -4.51 -53.63 52.91
N GLU A 1174 -4.92 -54.38 51.87
CA GLU A 1174 -4.20 -55.01 50.73
C GLU A 1174 -5.19 -55.36 49.57
N GLU A 1175 -4.67 -55.97 48.49
CA GLU A 1175 -5.37 -56.72 47.41
C GLU A 1175 -6.26 -56.00 46.34
N ASP A 1176 -5.68 -55.86 45.13
CA ASP A 1176 -6.14 -56.47 43.86
C ASP A 1176 -7.61 -56.33 43.35
N ARG A 1177 -7.84 -55.46 42.33
CA ARG A 1177 -7.87 -55.88 40.90
C ARG A 1177 -8.28 -54.81 39.85
N GLU A 1178 -7.67 -54.97 38.67
CA GLU A 1178 -8.15 -54.76 37.29
C GLU A 1178 -8.80 -53.43 36.81
N LEU A 1179 -8.14 -52.89 35.77
CA LEU A 1179 -8.53 -51.90 34.75
C LEU A 1179 -9.77 -52.34 33.90
N PRO A 1180 -10.30 -51.52 32.94
CA PRO A 1180 -9.78 -50.23 32.44
C PRO A 1180 -10.79 -49.06 32.28
N SER A 1181 -10.22 -47.85 32.24
CA SER A 1181 -10.47 -46.89 31.15
C SER A 1181 -9.16 -46.20 30.78
#